data_AF-A0A351ZYW9-F1
#
_entry.id   AF-A0A351ZYW9-F1
#
_cell.length_a   1.000
_cell.length_b   1.000
_cell.length_c   1.000
_cell.angle_alpha   90.00
_cell.angle_beta   90.00
_cell.angle_gamma   90.00
#
_symmetry.space_group_name_H-M   'P 1'
#
loop_
_entity.id
_entity.type
_entity.pdbx_description
1 polymer ?
#
loop_
_entity_poly.entity_id
_entity_poly.type
_entity_poly.pdbx_seq_one_letter_code
_entity_poly.pdbx_strand_id
1 'polypeptide(L)'
;FAISAAVQKDLARILKTSGAVVGGSDIFERRAGGETRNIEELNSSAWDAQPSISALKNVEVIVFSSDRMSNDGFSAPYDGVEYQLKDGRIIRGNADLWYSFRTVGAERWSAPQNFRSIQQTDSVNTPSNEYSPFLYCIDGTPHLLFASNRSGNYDVYDASITVDPLRRSITITSVRPLPSGRDAVNTEAREMFPFVPFPHTSTSSQLLVFSSDRFAARDSSAAAREGAGGLDLYRLTTQMMCEVPDTTPKPPVITRGSIRYILTVIDGSTGLPTVRESFMNTMISGRQAKVSLQASDRDIDFVIPPTDSIIDGDVVTFESKGGSQYAKRPCTEREPIITSYARRVISDRIRKVSPRQRIVAYDTTMQDAAIPVRRVQRLYDTLKLGQEYIPSSKRREFVEATSEGRLRIGRDTTVMVDSLPPARIVTRQRTEFYNDTTFHYDTTYISSSDLLVPSMLTFNRPLTVRKPQRDTIIQDTIIVYPVLEAGAPCQQIFATSDSVRNVPYFQTGFWEVNNSIGYERHLDRLRKGDLEDASWIELNWRNKYWGSRTSGEVSERLIRRRAEYRKKAQIIDDNIDNLVERTSQMLKRFWRDHADDPNAKVIVSMMAYSDVRPIMAGRFISDTSIRYIAASYDSVGQSFGTPLTVGIRPSASLVGVDNDTLSKLRAYFGYTAVYEKLAKDSLFAVLRDKGLVVVPTDASSPEEYLERVRSARIIVLAEGRKVDMTVNPRVRGYVGDDDDYYDLDAVRRVD
;
A
#
# COMPACT_ATOMS: atom_id res chain seq x y z
N PHE A 1 -0.33 -14.65 42.39
CA PHE A 1 -1.07 -13.74 43.29
C PHE A 1 -0.08 -13.12 44.28
N ALA A 2 -0.09 -11.80 44.40
CA ALA A 2 0.72 -11.07 45.38
C ALA A 2 -0.20 -10.40 46.41
N ILE A 3 0.24 -10.35 47.67
CA ILE A 3 -0.51 -9.77 48.80
C ILE A 3 0.47 -8.97 49.63
N SER A 4 0.07 -7.81 50.15
CA SER A 4 0.89 -7.09 51.13
C SER A 4 0.33 -7.23 52.54
N ALA A 5 1.20 -7.43 53.53
CA ALA A 5 0.79 -7.53 54.93
C ALA A 5 1.86 -6.99 55.88
N ALA A 6 1.42 -6.30 56.94
CA ALA A 6 2.25 -6.05 58.12
C ALA A 6 2.26 -7.33 58.99
N VAL A 7 3.24 -8.21 58.75
CA VAL A 7 3.28 -9.52 59.39
C VAL A 7 3.88 -9.43 60.78
N GLN A 8 3.03 -9.47 61.80
CA GLN A 8 3.44 -9.79 63.17
C GLN A 8 3.80 -11.29 63.26
N LYS A 9 4.60 -11.67 64.27
CA LYS A 9 5.09 -13.06 64.47
C LYS A 9 3.96 -14.11 64.40
N ASP A 10 2.76 -13.78 64.88
CA ASP A 10 1.62 -14.70 64.90
C ASP A 10 0.97 -14.89 63.50
N LEU A 11 0.98 -13.85 62.65
CA LEU A 11 0.44 -13.92 61.29
C LEU A 11 1.39 -14.70 60.36
N ALA A 12 2.71 -14.62 60.56
CA ALA A 12 3.71 -15.41 59.84
C ALA A 12 3.46 -16.92 60.00
N ARG A 13 3.09 -17.32 61.22
CA ARG A 13 2.76 -18.71 61.56
C ARG A 13 1.48 -19.18 60.88
N ILE A 14 0.45 -18.31 60.79
CA ILE A 14 -0.84 -18.62 60.14
C ILE A 14 -0.67 -18.73 58.62
N LEU A 15 0.10 -17.83 58.01
CA LEU A 15 0.33 -17.78 56.57
C LEU A 15 1.37 -18.80 56.07
N LYS A 16 2.02 -19.55 56.97
CA LYS A 16 3.15 -20.46 56.69
C LYS A 16 4.20 -19.77 55.82
N THR A 17 4.61 -18.57 56.21
CA THR A 17 5.53 -17.76 55.39
C THR A 17 6.93 -18.35 55.38
N SER A 18 7.53 -18.52 54.20
CA SER A 18 8.97 -18.72 54.03
C SER A 18 9.67 -17.38 53.78
N GLY A 19 10.83 -17.15 54.42
CA GLY A 19 11.61 -15.90 54.34
C GLY A 19 11.49 -15.02 55.59
N ALA A 20 12.40 -14.06 55.73
CA ALA A 20 12.43 -13.07 56.80
C ALA A 20 11.53 -11.87 56.45
N VAL A 21 10.77 -11.38 57.43
CA VAL A 21 10.01 -10.13 57.31
C VAL A 21 10.98 -8.96 57.33
N VAL A 22 10.90 -8.05 56.35
CA VAL A 22 11.86 -6.95 56.16
C VAL A 22 11.44 -5.70 56.94
N GLY A 23 10.17 -5.29 56.90
CA GLY A 23 9.63 -4.22 57.76
C GLY A 23 8.45 -3.45 57.16
N GLY A 24 7.79 -2.60 57.96
CA GLY A 24 6.64 -1.78 57.52
C GLY A 24 5.44 -2.61 57.04
N SER A 25 5.39 -2.88 55.73
CA SER A 25 4.48 -3.84 55.10
C SER A 25 5.25 -4.55 54.01
N ASP A 26 5.16 -5.87 53.95
CA ASP A 26 5.90 -6.70 53.01
C ASP A 26 4.96 -7.25 51.94
N ILE A 27 5.48 -7.44 50.73
CA ILE A 27 4.85 -8.14 49.62
C ILE A 27 5.18 -9.65 49.72
N PHE A 28 4.13 -10.45 49.60
CA PHE A 28 4.16 -11.90 49.63
C PHE A 28 3.58 -12.47 48.33
N GLU A 29 4.08 -13.63 47.92
CA GLU A 29 3.53 -14.41 46.81
C GLU A 29 2.96 -15.73 47.33
N ARG A 30 1.74 -16.07 46.92
CA ARG A 30 1.16 -17.39 47.18
C ARG A 30 1.47 -18.34 46.02
N ARG A 31 2.22 -19.41 46.31
CA ARG A 31 2.56 -20.48 45.35
C ARG A 31 1.40 -21.47 45.18
N ALA A 32 1.39 -22.21 44.08
CA ALA A 32 0.34 -23.19 43.75
C ALA A 32 0.16 -24.30 44.81
N GLY A 33 1.19 -24.58 45.62
CA GLY A 33 1.13 -25.51 46.75
C GLY A 33 0.54 -24.92 48.05
N GLY A 34 0.07 -23.67 48.03
CA GLY A 34 -0.49 -22.98 49.20
C GLY A 34 0.55 -22.36 50.14
N GLU A 35 1.84 -22.51 49.85
CA GLU A 35 2.93 -21.82 50.55
C GLU A 35 2.91 -20.32 50.22
N THR A 36 3.08 -19.50 51.24
CA THR A 36 3.25 -18.05 51.09
C THR A 36 4.73 -17.73 51.19
N ARG A 37 5.33 -17.13 50.18
CA ARG A 37 6.73 -16.71 50.20
C ARG A 37 6.83 -15.20 50.39
N ASN A 38 7.70 -14.76 51.30
CA ASN A 38 8.13 -13.37 51.36
C ASN A 38 9.02 -13.06 50.15
N ILE A 39 8.70 -11.98 49.43
CA ILE A 39 9.49 -11.56 48.27
C ILE A 39 10.56 -10.56 48.74
N GLU A 40 11.55 -11.06 49.48
CA GLU A 40 12.61 -10.25 50.10
C GLU A 40 13.33 -9.32 49.11
N GLU A 41 13.42 -9.72 47.84
CA GLU A 41 14.04 -8.91 46.79
C GLU A 41 13.22 -7.67 46.37
N LEU A 42 11.92 -7.65 46.64
CA LEU A 42 11.05 -6.49 46.44
C LEU A 42 10.94 -5.66 47.70
N ASN A 43 10.92 -6.31 48.87
CA ASN A 43 10.62 -5.66 50.15
C ASN A 43 11.77 -4.80 50.67
N SER A 44 11.40 -3.82 51.49
CA SER A 44 12.28 -2.89 52.17
C SER A 44 11.82 -2.71 53.61
N SER A 45 12.54 -1.91 54.40
CA SER A 45 12.07 -1.55 55.74
C SER A 45 10.88 -0.57 55.73
N ALA A 46 10.50 -0.10 54.54
CA ALA A 46 9.43 0.87 54.31
C ALA A 46 8.07 0.17 54.19
N TRP A 47 7.02 0.92 53.95
CA TRP A 47 5.71 0.38 53.60
C TRP A 47 5.71 -0.03 52.13
N ASP A 48 5.70 -1.34 51.85
CA ASP A 48 5.58 -1.91 50.50
C ASP A 48 4.26 -2.63 50.33
N ALA A 49 3.39 -2.09 49.47
CA ALA A 49 2.02 -2.54 49.46
C ALA A 49 1.31 -2.46 48.11
N GLN A 50 0.12 -3.05 48.09
CA GLN A 50 -0.84 -2.94 46.99
C GLN A 50 -0.25 -3.42 45.65
N PRO A 51 0.30 -4.65 45.60
CA PRO A 51 0.91 -5.16 44.38
C PRO A 51 -0.16 -5.50 43.32
N SER A 52 0.09 -5.09 42.08
CA SER A 52 -0.57 -5.59 40.89
C SER A 52 0.44 -6.37 40.05
N ILE A 53 0.08 -7.59 39.69
CA ILE A 53 0.92 -8.46 38.87
C ILE A 53 0.20 -8.80 37.57
N SER A 54 0.93 -8.74 36.48
CA SER A 54 0.44 -9.19 35.17
C SER A 54 1.57 -9.88 34.41
N ALA A 55 1.22 -10.77 33.49
CA ALA A 55 2.18 -11.50 32.69
C ALA A 55 2.04 -11.10 31.23
N LEU A 56 3.16 -10.76 30.58
CA LEU A 56 3.23 -10.51 29.14
C LEU A 56 4.24 -11.49 28.54
N LYS A 57 3.77 -12.42 27.72
CA LYS A 57 4.58 -13.48 27.11
C LYS A 57 5.33 -14.30 28.18
N ASN A 58 6.66 -14.20 28.22
CA ASN A 58 7.54 -14.92 29.14
C ASN A 58 8.06 -14.04 30.29
N VAL A 59 7.48 -12.86 30.50
CA VAL A 59 7.86 -11.92 31.55
C VAL A 59 6.66 -11.58 32.43
N GLU A 60 6.84 -11.61 33.74
CA GLU A 60 5.89 -11.06 34.70
C GLU A 60 6.36 -9.66 35.13
N VAL A 61 5.40 -8.76 35.22
CA VAL A 61 5.57 -7.39 35.71
C VAL A 61 4.79 -7.27 37.01
N ILE A 62 5.42 -6.75 38.05
CA ILE A 62 4.76 -6.33 39.27
C ILE A 62 4.90 -4.83 39.42
N VAL A 63 3.80 -4.15 39.72
CA VAL A 63 3.77 -2.75 40.13
C VAL A 63 3.21 -2.68 41.54
N PHE A 64 3.82 -1.89 42.41
CA PHE A 64 3.41 -1.77 43.80
C PHE A 64 3.63 -0.35 44.30
N SER A 65 2.91 0.03 45.36
CA SER A 65 3.09 1.33 46.04
C SER A 65 4.14 1.18 47.13
N SER A 66 5.02 2.17 47.27
CA SER A 66 6.02 2.16 48.32
C SER A 66 6.39 3.56 48.76
N ASP A 67 6.55 3.74 50.07
CA ASP A 67 7.12 4.96 50.67
C ASP A 67 8.65 4.84 50.89
N ARG A 68 9.33 3.89 50.23
CA ARG A 68 10.78 3.75 50.34
C ARG A 68 11.51 5.01 49.85
N MET A 69 12.61 5.33 50.53
CA MET A 69 13.48 6.45 50.15
C MET A 69 13.96 6.33 48.69
N SER A 70 13.59 7.31 47.87
CA SER A 70 14.00 7.42 46.47
C SER A 70 15.13 8.43 46.30
N ASN A 71 16.20 8.05 45.60
CA ASN A 71 17.30 8.98 45.25
C ASN A 71 16.86 10.01 44.18
N ASP A 72 15.82 9.69 43.41
CA ASP A 72 15.37 10.44 42.23
C ASP A 72 14.16 11.36 42.50
N GLY A 73 13.61 11.32 43.72
CA GLY A 73 13.20 12.55 44.38
C GLY A 73 11.72 12.84 44.61
N PHE A 74 10.82 11.86 44.75
CA PHE A 74 9.53 12.09 45.41
C PHE A 74 9.36 11.21 46.64
N SER A 75 9.39 9.88 46.53
CA SER A 75 9.12 9.00 47.70
C SER A 75 10.11 9.08 48.86
N ALA A 76 9.53 9.20 50.07
CA ALA A 76 10.16 8.97 51.35
C ALA A 76 9.15 8.46 52.39
N PRO A 77 9.61 7.79 53.47
CA PRO A 77 8.70 7.18 54.44
C PRO A 77 7.86 8.21 55.18
N TYR A 78 6.70 7.81 55.70
CA TYR A 78 5.81 8.67 56.52
C TYR A 78 5.28 9.91 55.80
N ASP A 79 4.04 9.80 55.31
CA ASP A 79 3.31 10.88 54.65
C ASP A 79 3.37 12.21 55.44
N GLY A 80 3.70 13.30 54.76
CA GLY A 80 3.78 14.65 55.34
C GLY A 80 5.05 14.98 56.14
N VAL A 81 6.01 14.06 56.27
CA VAL A 81 7.30 14.31 56.93
C VAL A 81 8.34 14.83 55.93
N GLU A 82 9.07 15.90 56.25
CA GLU A 82 10.15 16.41 55.38
C GLU A 82 11.48 15.71 55.65
N TYR A 83 12.17 15.32 54.58
CA TYR A 83 13.49 14.71 54.58
C TYR A 83 14.46 15.56 53.78
N GLN A 84 15.63 15.81 54.35
CA GLN A 84 16.72 16.46 53.65
C GLN A 84 17.65 15.41 53.04
N LEU A 85 17.74 15.40 51.72
CA LEU A 85 18.68 14.57 50.98
C LEU A 85 20.11 15.09 51.15
N LYS A 86 21.10 14.21 50.87
CA LYS A 86 22.53 14.54 50.99
C LYS A 86 22.98 15.71 50.09
N ASP A 87 22.24 15.97 49.02
CA ASP A 87 22.48 17.07 48.08
C ASP A 87 21.76 18.37 48.47
N GLY A 88 21.08 18.39 49.63
CA GLY A 88 20.38 19.55 50.18
C GLY A 88 18.93 19.69 49.72
N ARG A 89 18.44 18.86 48.79
CA ARG A 89 17.03 18.86 48.39
C ARG A 89 16.14 18.40 49.54
N ILE A 90 14.95 18.99 49.66
CA ILE A 90 13.91 18.54 50.59
C ILE A 90 12.89 17.73 49.79
N ILE A 91 12.59 16.53 50.27
CA ILE A 91 11.47 15.72 49.80
C ILE A 91 10.47 15.57 50.95
N ARG A 92 9.18 15.52 50.63
CA ARG A 92 8.12 15.24 51.61
C ARG A 92 7.74 13.78 51.47
N GLY A 93 7.50 13.13 52.59
CA GLY A 93 7.07 11.74 52.63
C GLY A 93 5.79 11.60 51.82
N ASN A 94 5.83 10.67 50.88
CA ASN A 94 4.76 10.24 50.00
C ASN A 94 5.10 8.84 49.49
N ALA A 95 4.08 8.14 48.99
CA ALA A 95 4.27 6.87 48.30
C ALA A 95 4.37 7.08 46.79
N ASP A 96 5.38 6.46 46.19
CA ASP A 96 5.56 6.34 44.75
C ASP A 96 5.10 4.95 44.28
N LEU A 97 4.82 4.84 42.98
CA LEU A 97 4.75 3.54 42.32
C LEU A 97 6.15 3.05 41.94
N TRP A 98 6.36 1.76 42.15
CA TRP A 98 7.58 1.04 41.80
C TRP A 98 7.23 -0.18 40.96
N TYR A 99 8.12 -0.57 40.05
CA TYR A 99 7.94 -1.74 39.22
C TYR A 99 9.14 -2.68 39.26
N SER A 100 8.89 -3.96 39.01
CA SER A 100 9.92 -4.97 38.86
C SER A 100 9.49 -6.06 37.88
N PHE A 101 10.48 -6.78 37.34
CA PHE A 101 10.30 -7.83 36.36
C PHE A 101 10.87 -9.15 36.85
N ARG A 102 10.25 -10.24 36.41
CA ARG A 102 10.88 -11.57 36.40
C ARG A 102 10.51 -12.32 35.14
N THR A 103 11.30 -13.33 34.79
CA THR A 103 10.85 -14.32 33.79
C THR A 103 9.72 -15.14 34.40
N VAL A 104 8.69 -15.48 33.62
CA VAL A 104 7.59 -16.34 34.07
C VAL A 104 8.15 -17.63 34.68
N GLY A 105 7.79 -17.88 35.94
CA GLY A 105 8.24 -19.06 36.70
C GLY A 105 9.64 -18.96 37.32
N ALA A 106 10.37 -17.86 37.10
CA ALA A 106 11.61 -17.61 37.82
C ALA A 106 11.31 -17.27 39.29
N GLU A 107 12.20 -17.66 40.20
CA GLU A 107 12.00 -17.37 41.62
C GLU A 107 12.29 -15.91 41.96
N ARG A 108 13.27 -15.27 41.32
CA ARG A 108 13.75 -13.95 41.73
C ARG A 108 13.21 -12.82 40.85
N TRP A 109 12.70 -11.77 41.50
CA TRP A 109 12.42 -10.48 40.87
C TRP A 109 13.69 -9.65 40.69
N SER A 110 13.67 -8.76 39.70
CA SER A 110 14.70 -7.73 39.55
C SER A 110 14.64 -6.70 40.70
N ALA A 111 15.67 -5.87 40.82
CA ALA A 111 15.63 -4.74 41.74
C ALA A 111 14.46 -3.79 41.36
N PRO A 112 13.68 -3.30 42.35
CA PRO A 112 12.61 -2.35 42.10
C PRO A 112 13.11 -1.06 41.45
N GLN A 113 12.38 -0.58 40.44
CA GLN A 113 12.62 0.67 39.74
C GLN A 113 11.50 1.66 40.02
N ASN A 114 11.86 2.92 40.27
CA ASN A 114 10.89 3.98 40.54
C ASN A 114 10.36 4.55 39.22
N PHE A 115 9.03 4.72 39.07
CA PHE A 115 8.44 5.32 37.86
C PHE A 115 8.93 6.75 37.58
N ARG A 116 9.45 7.47 38.58
CA ARG A 116 10.06 8.79 38.44
C ARG A 116 11.25 8.82 37.47
N SER A 117 11.97 7.70 37.35
CA SER A 117 13.14 7.57 36.46
C SER A 117 12.76 7.67 34.97
N ILE A 118 11.48 7.55 34.62
CA ILE A 118 10.97 7.67 33.27
C ILE A 118 10.70 9.17 32.98
N GLN A 119 11.60 9.83 32.24
CA GLN A 119 11.49 11.27 31.94
C GLN A 119 10.48 11.56 30.82
N GLN A 120 9.30 12.08 31.18
CA GLN A 120 8.26 12.55 30.24
C GLN A 120 7.49 13.77 30.78
N THR A 121 6.69 14.41 29.92
CA THR A 121 5.86 15.59 30.27
C THR A 121 4.77 15.27 31.27
N ASP A 122 4.17 14.07 31.20
CA ASP A 122 3.18 13.57 32.16
C ASP A 122 3.78 12.41 32.94
N SER A 123 3.86 12.54 34.26
CA SER A 123 4.52 11.56 35.13
C SER A 123 3.51 10.73 35.91
N VAL A 124 3.80 9.43 36.02
CA VAL A 124 3.08 8.52 36.92
C VAL A 124 3.36 8.92 38.37
N ASN A 125 4.62 9.07 38.78
CA ASN A 125 4.97 9.53 40.13
C ASN A 125 5.07 11.06 40.18
N THR A 126 4.51 11.67 41.20
CA THR A 126 4.55 13.11 41.44
C THR A 126 4.98 13.41 42.89
N PRO A 127 5.11 14.67 43.33
CA PRO A 127 5.25 14.98 44.76
C PRO A 127 4.06 14.56 45.64
N SER A 128 3.01 13.99 45.04
CA SER A 128 1.78 13.57 45.70
C SER A 128 1.85 12.07 46.00
N ASN A 129 0.89 11.54 46.74
CA ASN A 129 0.81 10.10 46.97
C ASN A 129 0.21 9.39 45.77
N GLU A 130 0.89 8.38 45.27
CA GLU A 130 0.39 7.43 44.30
C GLU A 130 0.19 6.05 44.94
N TYR A 131 -1.03 5.53 44.84
CA TYR A 131 -1.45 4.30 45.48
C TYR A 131 -2.22 3.38 44.54
N SER A 132 -2.34 2.13 44.95
CA SER A 132 -3.25 1.12 44.43
C SER A 132 -3.15 0.92 42.91
N PRO A 133 -1.95 0.57 42.41
CA PRO A 133 -1.74 0.30 41.01
C PRO A 133 -2.56 -0.91 40.55
N PHE A 134 -3.00 -0.88 39.29
CA PHE A 134 -3.61 -2.01 38.62
C PHE A 134 -3.18 -2.05 37.15
N LEU A 135 -2.53 -3.15 36.76
CA LEU A 135 -2.13 -3.43 35.38
C LEU A 135 -3.31 -3.98 34.60
N TYR A 136 -3.81 -3.18 33.65
CA TYR A 136 -4.94 -3.52 32.79
C TYR A 136 -4.47 -3.81 31.36
N CYS A 137 -5.07 -4.83 30.73
CA CYS A 137 -4.83 -5.23 29.34
C CYS A 137 -3.34 -5.32 28.92
N ILE A 138 -2.49 -5.90 29.78
CA ILE A 138 -1.04 -5.99 29.52
C ILE A 138 -0.69 -6.69 28.20
N ASP A 139 -1.52 -7.67 27.81
CA ASP A 139 -1.37 -8.48 26.58
C ASP A 139 -1.97 -7.82 25.34
N GLY A 140 -2.68 -6.70 25.51
CA GLY A 140 -3.31 -5.94 24.45
C GLY A 140 -2.78 -4.51 24.38
N THR A 141 -3.65 -3.54 24.64
CA THR A 141 -3.31 -2.13 24.83
C THR A 141 -3.00 -1.91 26.31
N PRO A 142 -1.73 -1.80 26.75
CA PRO A 142 -1.42 -1.87 28.18
C PRO A 142 -1.70 -0.55 28.90
N HIS A 143 -2.37 -0.64 30.05
CA HIS A 143 -2.67 0.49 30.94
C HIS A 143 -2.21 0.20 32.37
N LEU A 144 -1.82 1.27 33.06
CA LEU A 144 -1.62 1.31 34.51
C LEU A 144 -2.67 2.25 35.10
N LEU A 145 -3.66 1.67 35.78
CA LEU A 145 -4.58 2.44 36.61
C LEU A 145 -3.97 2.64 37.99
N PHE A 146 -4.14 3.81 38.59
CA PHE A 146 -3.67 4.08 39.96
C PHE A 146 -4.46 5.23 40.59
N ALA A 147 -4.48 5.30 41.91
CA ALA A 147 -5.04 6.43 42.65
C ALA A 147 -3.95 7.46 42.94
N SER A 148 -4.25 8.75 42.79
CA SER A 148 -3.31 9.83 43.13
C SER A 148 -4.04 11.01 43.76
N ASN A 149 -3.46 11.60 44.80
CA ASN A 149 -4.00 12.81 45.43
C ASN A 149 -3.44 14.13 44.88
N ARG A 150 -2.86 14.12 43.66
CA ARG A 150 -2.27 15.31 43.02
C ARG A 150 -3.26 16.45 42.75
N SER A 151 -4.56 16.15 42.76
CA SER A 151 -5.68 17.09 42.61
C SER A 151 -6.27 17.54 43.95
N GLY A 152 -5.74 17.07 45.09
CA GLY A 152 -6.22 17.37 46.44
C GLY A 152 -7.02 16.24 47.09
N ASN A 153 -7.71 15.42 46.29
CA ASN A 153 -8.39 14.18 46.70
C ASN A 153 -7.82 13.00 45.90
N TYR A 154 -8.00 11.76 46.39
CA TYR A 154 -7.55 10.57 45.67
C TYR A 154 -8.45 10.31 44.47
N ASP A 155 -7.97 10.66 43.28
CA ASP A 155 -8.61 10.39 42.00
C ASP A 155 -7.95 9.16 41.34
N VAL A 156 -8.71 8.41 40.54
CA VAL A 156 -8.18 7.36 39.67
C VAL A 156 -7.64 7.98 38.38
N TYR A 157 -6.40 7.64 38.06
CA TYR A 157 -5.69 7.99 36.83
C TYR A 157 -5.50 6.76 35.94
N ASP A 158 -5.49 7.00 34.63
CA ASP A 158 -5.17 6.06 33.57
C ASP A 158 -3.85 6.48 32.91
N ALA A 159 -2.80 5.68 33.12
CA ALA A 159 -1.56 5.79 32.38
C ALA A 159 -1.51 4.75 31.26
N SER A 160 -1.43 5.21 30.01
CA SER A 160 -1.11 4.33 28.88
C SER A 160 0.39 4.00 28.93
N ILE A 161 0.72 2.70 28.89
CA ILE A 161 2.10 2.22 29.02
C ILE A 161 2.48 1.29 27.88
N THR A 162 3.77 1.13 27.65
CA THR A 162 4.33 0.06 26.83
C THR A 162 5.38 -0.70 27.64
N VAL A 163 5.33 -2.01 27.57
CA VAL A 163 6.26 -2.90 28.27
C VAL A 163 7.19 -3.54 27.24
N ASP A 164 8.49 -3.33 27.38
CA ASP A 164 9.51 -4.02 26.60
C ASP A 164 9.99 -5.26 27.39
N PRO A 165 9.53 -6.49 27.05
CA PRO A 165 9.90 -7.70 27.79
C PRO A 165 11.38 -8.08 27.62
N LEU A 166 12.05 -7.62 26.55
CA LEU A 166 13.47 -7.91 26.31
C LEU A 166 14.36 -7.00 27.15
N ARG A 167 14.05 -5.70 27.18
CA ARG A 167 14.79 -4.71 27.97
C ARG A 167 14.37 -4.65 29.43
N ARG A 168 13.22 -5.25 29.79
CA ARG A 168 12.62 -5.18 31.13
C ARG A 168 12.46 -3.74 31.59
N SER A 169 11.79 -2.97 30.74
CA SER A 169 11.54 -1.53 30.94
C SER A 169 10.11 -1.19 30.60
N ILE A 170 9.59 -0.15 31.27
CA ILE A 170 8.27 0.43 30.98
C ILE A 170 8.49 1.82 30.38
N THR A 171 7.73 2.16 29.35
CA THR A 171 7.60 3.53 28.87
C THR A 171 6.17 4.00 29.09
N ILE A 172 6.00 5.24 29.52
CA ILE A 172 4.70 5.91 29.63
C ILE A 172 4.41 6.56 28.27
N THR A 173 3.15 6.72 27.89
CA THR A 173 2.77 7.48 26.68
C THR A 173 1.81 8.61 26.98
N SER A 174 0.96 8.45 27.99
CA SER A 174 0.10 9.51 28.52
C SER A 174 -0.36 9.16 29.92
N VAL A 175 -0.62 10.17 30.76
CA VAL A 175 -1.26 10.01 32.07
C VAL A 175 -2.42 10.98 32.16
N ARG A 176 -3.63 10.50 32.47
CA ARG A 176 -4.83 11.35 32.58
C ARG A 176 -5.73 10.90 33.72
N PRO A 177 -6.42 11.80 34.43
CA PRO A 177 -7.46 11.40 35.36
C PRO A 177 -8.64 10.79 34.59
N LEU A 178 -9.29 9.79 35.18
CA LEU A 178 -10.60 9.32 34.71
C LEU A 178 -11.66 10.41 34.90
N PRO A 179 -12.82 10.32 34.22
CA PRO A 179 -13.84 11.37 34.28
C PRO A 179 -14.27 11.73 35.70
N SER A 180 -14.41 13.02 35.97
CA SER A 180 -14.87 13.58 37.24
C SER A 180 -16.31 14.07 37.16
N GLY A 181 -17.06 13.94 38.25
CA GLY A 181 -18.46 14.38 38.36
C GLY A 181 -19.28 13.49 39.28
N ARG A 182 -20.49 13.94 39.65
CA ARG A 182 -21.35 13.25 40.65
C ARG A 182 -21.56 11.75 40.35
N ASP A 183 -21.75 11.41 39.09
CA ASP A 183 -22.00 10.04 38.61
C ASP A 183 -20.79 9.46 37.85
N ALA A 184 -19.61 10.06 38.01
CA ALA A 184 -18.38 9.62 37.36
C ALA A 184 -17.49 8.81 38.30
N VAL A 185 -16.36 8.32 37.77
CA VAL A 185 -15.38 7.60 38.56
C VAL A 185 -14.83 8.52 39.63
N ASN A 186 -14.30 9.69 39.27
CA ASN A 186 -13.69 10.61 40.22
C ASN A 186 -14.73 11.58 40.80
N THR A 187 -14.69 11.78 42.12
CA THR A 187 -15.57 12.71 42.85
C THR A 187 -14.77 13.51 43.90
N GLU A 188 -15.46 14.23 44.78
CA GLU A 188 -14.82 14.85 45.96
C GLU A 188 -14.48 13.83 47.07
N ALA A 189 -14.74 12.55 46.83
CA ALA A 189 -14.44 11.44 47.73
C ALA A 189 -13.04 10.87 47.43
N ARG A 190 -12.64 9.84 48.19
CA ARG A 190 -11.38 9.12 47.96
C ARG A 190 -11.63 7.90 47.10
N GLU A 191 -11.30 7.96 45.84
CA GLU A 191 -11.32 6.82 44.94
C GLU A 191 -10.00 6.04 44.96
N MET A 192 -10.08 4.77 45.35
CA MET A 192 -8.91 3.91 45.58
C MET A 192 -9.15 2.51 44.99
N PHE A 193 -8.07 1.75 44.74
CA PHE A 193 -8.12 0.35 44.32
C PHE A 193 -8.90 0.11 43.02
N PRO A 194 -8.54 0.77 41.90
CA PRO A 194 -9.10 0.47 40.60
C PRO A 194 -8.84 -1.00 40.21
N PHE A 195 -9.85 -1.65 39.66
CA PHE A 195 -9.79 -3.04 39.22
C PHE A 195 -10.73 -3.24 38.03
N VAL A 196 -10.21 -3.77 36.94
CA VAL A 196 -11.02 -4.22 35.81
C VAL A 196 -11.11 -5.74 35.86
N PRO A 197 -12.32 -6.33 35.96
CA PRO A 197 -12.47 -7.78 36.03
C PRO A 197 -11.97 -8.50 34.78
N PHE A 198 -11.34 -9.66 34.98
CA PHE A 198 -11.05 -10.59 33.90
C PHE A 198 -12.32 -11.34 33.44
N PRO A 199 -12.41 -11.77 32.16
CA PRO A 199 -11.46 -11.51 31.09
C PRO A 199 -11.56 -10.07 30.59
N HIS A 200 -10.41 -9.46 30.24
CA HIS A 200 -10.43 -8.17 29.56
C HIS A 200 -10.98 -8.37 28.15
N THR A 201 -12.09 -7.70 27.82
CA THR A 201 -12.77 -7.85 26.53
C THR A 201 -12.23 -6.86 25.51
N SER A 202 -12.25 -7.24 24.23
CA SER A 202 -11.83 -6.36 23.11
C SER A 202 -12.85 -5.26 22.79
N THR A 203 -13.20 -4.46 23.80
CA THR A 203 -14.22 -3.41 23.73
C THR A 203 -13.64 -2.10 24.25
N SER A 204 -14.10 -0.97 23.72
CA SER A 204 -13.73 0.34 24.25
C SER A 204 -14.36 0.65 25.61
N SER A 205 -15.36 -0.13 26.02
CA SER A 205 -16.15 0.06 27.22
C SER A 205 -15.86 -1.08 28.20
N GLN A 206 -15.48 -0.74 29.43
CA GLN A 206 -14.99 -1.68 30.45
C GLN A 206 -15.68 -1.44 31.78
N LEU A 207 -15.96 -2.51 32.51
CA LEU A 207 -16.44 -2.42 33.88
C LEU A 207 -15.25 -2.12 34.81
N LEU A 208 -15.23 -0.94 35.40
CA LEU A 208 -14.27 -0.57 36.45
C LEU A 208 -14.92 -0.75 37.82
N VAL A 209 -14.29 -1.56 38.66
CA VAL A 209 -14.58 -1.68 40.09
C VAL A 209 -13.54 -0.87 40.83
N PHE A 210 -13.96 -0.08 41.81
CA PHE A 210 -13.06 0.72 42.65
C PHE A 210 -13.72 0.92 44.01
N SER A 211 -12.95 1.33 45.01
CA SER A 211 -13.49 1.69 46.31
C SER A 211 -13.63 3.21 46.45
N SER A 212 -14.68 3.68 47.12
CA SER A 212 -14.92 5.12 47.34
C SER A 212 -15.61 5.34 48.68
N ASP A 213 -15.39 6.50 49.29
CA ASP A 213 -16.09 6.93 50.52
C ASP A 213 -17.19 7.97 50.24
N ARG A 214 -17.67 8.06 48.98
CA ARG A 214 -18.67 9.05 48.53
C ARG A 214 -20.02 8.99 49.26
N PHE A 215 -20.39 7.85 49.83
CA PHE A 215 -21.59 7.69 50.65
C PHE A 215 -21.29 7.22 52.08
N ALA A 216 -20.02 7.29 52.51
CA ALA A 216 -19.67 6.98 53.88
C ALA A 216 -20.38 7.95 54.82
N ALA A 217 -21.08 7.41 55.81
CA ALA A 217 -21.68 8.22 56.85
C ALA A 217 -20.56 8.96 57.61
N ARG A 218 -20.59 10.29 57.57
CA ARG A 218 -19.57 11.15 58.23
C ARG A 218 -19.66 11.11 59.76
N ASP A 219 -20.73 10.54 60.32
CA ASP A 219 -20.92 10.29 61.75
C ASP A 219 -20.79 8.79 62.07
N SER A 220 -19.93 8.45 63.03
CA SER A 220 -19.67 7.08 63.50
C SER A 220 -20.93 6.35 63.97
N SER A 221 -21.90 7.08 64.52
CA SER A 221 -23.15 6.51 65.06
C SER A 221 -24.17 6.15 63.96
N ALA A 222 -24.07 6.83 62.81
CA ALA A 222 -24.85 6.52 61.61
C ALA A 222 -24.18 5.39 60.81
N ALA A 223 -22.84 5.43 60.65
CA ALA A 223 -22.06 4.37 60.01
C ALA A 223 -22.30 2.99 60.65
N ALA A 224 -22.29 2.92 61.99
CA ALA A 224 -22.53 1.67 62.73
C ALA A 224 -23.98 1.13 62.59
N ARG A 225 -24.97 2.00 62.34
CA ARG A 225 -26.37 1.60 62.17
C ARG A 225 -26.68 1.13 60.75
N GLU A 226 -26.04 1.73 59.76
CA GLU A 226 -26.32 1.46 58.34
C GLU A 226 -25.39 0.41 57.73
N GLY A 227 -24.34 -0.01 58.46
CA GLY A 227 -23.31 -0.90 57.93
C GLY A 227 -22.45 -0.23 56.84
N ALA A 228 -22.53 1.09 56.71
CA ALA A 228 -21.78 1.88 55.74
C ALA A 228 -20.34 2.04 56.23
N GLY A 229 -19.39 1.45 55.51
CA GLY A 229 -17.96 1.54 55.82
C GLY A 229 -17.36 2.85 55.35
N GLY A 230 -16.06 3.04 55.60
CA GLY A 230 -15.29 4.13 55.00
C GLY A 230 -15.23 3.99 53.49
N LEU A 231 -14.42 3.04 52.98
CA LEU A 231 -14.31 2.76 51.55
C LEU A 231 -15.22 1.59 51.16
N ASP A 232 -16.34 1.89 50.50
CA ASP A 232 -17.25 0.88 49.93
C ASP A 232 -16.89 0.56 48.47
N LEU A 233 -17.34 -0.59 47.95
CA LEU A 233 -17.10 -0.99 46.56
C LEU A 233 -18.13 -0.40 45.59
N TYR A 234 -17.63 0.26 44.56
CA TYR A 234 -18.41 0.83 43.46
C TYR A 234 -18.03 0.17 42.15
N ARG A 235 -18.97 0.18 41.20
CA ARG A 235 -18.73 -0.29 39.84
C ARG A 235 -19.34 0.69 38.85
N LEU A 236 -18.57 1.09 37.85
CA LEU A 236 -18.99 1.98 36.78
C LEU A 236 -18.47 1.46 35.45
N THR A 237 -19.13 1.82 34.36
CA THR A 237 -18.61 1.55 33.03
C THR A 237 -17.77 2.73 32.56
N THR A 238 -16.54 2.49 32.15
CA THR A 238 -15.59 3.51 31.69
C THR A 238 -15.11 3.21 30.27
N GLN A 239 -14.71 4.25 29.53
CA GLN A 239 -14.13 4.10 28.20
C GLN A 239 -12.62 3.86 28.31
N MET A 240 -12.22 2.60 28.19
CA MET A 240 -10.83 2.17 28.18
C MET A 240 -10.69 1.07 27.12
N MET A 241 -9.82 1.32 26.14
CA MET A 241 -9.61 0.38 25.04
C MET A 241 -8.73 -0.77 25.51
N CYS A 242 -9.16 -2.00 25.24
CA CYS A 242 -8.30 -3.16 25.28
C CYS A 242 -8.42 -3.85 23.94
N GLU A 243 -7.34 -3.90 23.17
CA GLU A 243 -7.26 -4.67 21.94
C GLU A 243 -6.20 -5.74 22.15
N VAL A 244 -6.62 -6.95 22.49
CA VAL A 244 -5.72 -8.09 22.56
C VAL A 244 -5.45 -8.55 21.11
N PRO A 245 -4.20 -8.55 20.63
CA PRO A 245 -3.84 -9.08 19.31
C PRO A 245 -4.33 -10.51 19.19
N ASP A 246 -4.99 -10.87 18.08
CA ASP A 246 -5.49 -12.23 17.85
C ASP A 246 -4.35 -13.27 17.95
N THR A 247 -4.38 -14.09 19.00
CA THR A 247 -3.37 -15.12 19.31
C THR A 247 -3.75 -16.51 18.82
N THR A 248 -4.61 -16.64 17.80
CA THR A 248 -4.83 -17.95 17.14
C THR A 248 -3.47 -18.59 16.80
N PRO A 249 -3.19 -19.83 17.26
CA PRO A 249 -1.83 -20.36 17.29
C PRO A 249 -1.31 -20.57 15.88
N LYS A 250 -0.40 -19.69 15.45
CA LYS A 250 0.44 -19.90 14.29
C LYS A 250 1.61 -20.84 14.69
N PRO A 251 2.06 -21.74 13.79
CA PRO A 251 3.15 -22.70 14.07
C PRO A 251 4.45 -22.00 14.51
N PRO A 252 5.43 -22.72 15.11
CA PRO A 252 6.56 -22.10 15.80
C PRO A 252 7.32 -21.09 14.94
N VAL A 253 7.36 -19.85 15.43
CA VAL A 253 8.05 -18.74 14.79
C VAL A 253 9.53 -18.77 15.19
N ILE A 254 10.35 -19.33 14.30
CA ILE A 254 11.76 -18.92 14.16
C ILE A 254 11.73 -17.39 14.08
N THR A 255 12.48 -16.65 14.90
CA THR A 255 12.54 -15.18 14.80
C THR A 255 13.13 -14.83 13.43
N ARG A 256 12.24 -14.58 12.46
CA ARG A 256 12.59 -14.23 11.09
C ARG A 256 12.78 -12.73 11.08
N GLY A 257 13.99 -12.28 10.75
CA GLY A 257 14.16 -10.90 10.36
C GLY A 257 13.27 -10.62 9.16
N SER A 258 12.50 -9.53 9.22
CA SER A 258 11.84 -8.99 8.03
C SER A 258 12.92 -8.46 7.07
N ILE A 259 12.70 -8.59 5.76
CA ILE A 259 13.50 -7.86 4.78
C ILE A 259 12.67 -6.67 4.34
N ARG A 260 13.08 -5.47 4.74
CA ARG A 260 12.50 -4.21 4.26
C ARG A 260 13.34 -3.74 3.09
N TYR A 261 12.77 -3.77 1.89
CA TYR A 261 13.46 -3.32 0.68
C TYR A 261 12.93 -1.94 0.30
N ILE A 262 13.71 -0.91 0.58
CA ILE A 262 13.38 0.48 0.29
C ILE A 262 13.97 0.81 -1.08
N LEU A 263 13.12 1.01 -2.06
CA LEU A 263 13.53 1.38 -3.42
C LEU A 263 13.26 2.87 -3.66
N THR A 264 14.33 3.63 -3.88
CA THR A 264 14.26 5.05 -4.24
C THR A 264 14.53 5.20 -5.74
N VAL A 265 13.62 5.86 -6.48
CA VAL A 265 13.82 6.15 -7.90
C VAL A 265 14.08 7.65 -8.07
N ILE A 266 15.22 8.00 -8.63
CA ILE A 266 15.68 9.38 -8.80
C ILE A 266 15.77 9.69 -10.30
N ASP A 267 15.14 10.79 -10.70
CA ASP A 267 15.39 11.41 -12.00
C ASP A 267 16.76 12.09 -11.98
N GLY A 268 17.71 11.56 -12.75
CA GLY A 268 19.08 12.06 -12.83
C GLY A 268 19.21 13.43 -13.49
N SER A 269 18.19 13.91 -14.19
CA SER A 269 18.19 15.25 -14.83
C SER A 269 17.78 16.36 -13.86
N THR A 270 16.88 16.07 -12.92
CA THR A 270 16.36 17.04 -11.93
C THR A 270 16.93 16.83 -10.53
N GLY A 271 17.51 15.65 -10.25
CA GLY A 271 18.05 15.28 -8.95
C GLY A 271 16.98 15.05 -7.87
N LEU A 272 15.70 15.04 -8.26
CA LEU A 272 14.57 14.88 -7.35
C LEU A 272 14.12 13.40 -7.29
N PRO A 273 13.76 12.89 -6.10
CA PRO A 273 13.08 11.61 -5.99
C PRO A 273 11.66 11.76 -6.56
N THR A 274 11.39 11.07 -7.66
CA THR A 274 10.10 11.12 -8.36
C THR A 274 9.49 9.73 -8.37
N VAL A 275 8.57 9.46 -7.44
CA VAL A 275 7.80 8.22 -7.48
C VAL A 275 6.64 8.38 -8.47
N ARG A 276 6.62 7.60 -9.56
CA ARG A 276 5.36 7.36 -10.30
C ARG A 276 5.08 5.90 -10.68
N GLU A 277 6.09 5.05 -10.94
CA GLU A 277 5.92 3.58 -10.88
C GLU A 277 7.23 2.83 -10.67
N SER A 278 7.25 1.90 -9.73
CA SER A 278 8.36 0.96 -9.56
C SER A 278 7.83 -0.48 -9.54
N PHE A 279 8.62 -1.39 -10.10
CA PHE A 279 8.30 -2.80 -10.19
C PHE A 279 9.38 -3.59 -9.47
N MET A 280 8.98 -4.33 -8.45
CA MET A 280 9.88 -5.26 -7.79
C MET A 280 9.36 -6.68 -7.98
N ASN A 281 10.12 -7.47 -8.74
CA ASN A 281 9.88 -8.91 -8.79
C ASN A 281 10.65 -9.57 -7.65
N THR A 282 9.91 -10.23 -6.77
CA THR A 282 10.49 -10.98 -5.66
C THR A 282 10.20 -12.44 -5.85
N MET A 283 11.24 -13.25 -5.82
CA MET A 283 11.13 -14.70 -5.92
C MET A 283 11.72 -15.35 -4.68
N ILE A 284 10.94 -16.19 -4.00
CA ILE A 284 11.39 -17.03 -2.87
C ILE A 284 11.55 -18.45 -3.42
N SER A 285 12.79 -18.96 -3.46
CA SER A 285 13.10 -20.31 -3.94
C SER A 285 12.44 -20.65 -5.30
N GLY A 286 12.47 -19.67 -6.23
CA GLY A 286 11.92 -19.81 -7.58
C GLY A 286 10.40 -19.62 -7.72
N ARG A 287 9.68 -19.21 -6.67
CA ARG A 287 8.25 -18.86 -6.73
C ARG A 287 8.03 -17.37 -6.46
N GLN A 288 7.10 -16.75 -7.19
CA GLN A 288 6.80 -15.33 -7.05
C GLN A 288 6.15 -15.03 -5.68
N ALA A 289 6.72 -14.09 -4.95
CA ALA A 289 6.29 -13.70 -3.61
C ALA A 289 5.30 -12.53 -3.67
N LYS A 290 4.28 -12.54 -2.80
CA LYS A 290 3.41 -11.37 -2.59
C LYS A 290 4.15 -10.35 -1.72
N VAL A 291 4.22 -9.11 -2.20
CA VAL A 291 4.88 -7.99 -1.51
C VAL A 291 3.83 -6.93 -1.16
N SER A 292 3.87 -6.39 0.06
CA SER A 292 3.05 -5.23 0.43
C SER A 292 3.77 -3.95 0.05
N LEU A 293 3.07 -3.08 -0.67
CA LEU A 293 3.61 -1.84 -1.23
C LEU A 293 3.13 -0.68 -0.36
N GLN A 294 4.05 -0.01 0.34
CA GLN A 294 3.79 1.26 1.01
C GLN A 294 4.52 2.35 0.24
N ALA A 295 3.78 3.09 -0.60
CA ALA A 295 4.33 4.20 -1.35
C ALA A 295 4.30 5.48 -0.51
N SER A 296 5.43 6.19 -0.46
CA SER A 296 5.53 7.58 -0.04
C SER A 296 5.86 8.46 -1.25
N ASP A 297 5.75 9.78 -1.13
CA ASP A 297 6.07 10.72 -2.23
C ASP A 297 7.53 10.62 -2.74
N ARG A 298 8.44 10.00 -1.98
CA ARG A 298 9.88 9.90 -2.29
C ARG A 298 10.41 8.48 -2.44
N ASP A 299 9.90 7.55 -1.63
CA ASP A 299 10.38 6.17 -1.56
C ASP A 299 9.22 5.18 -1.72
N ILE A 300 9.46 4.07 -2.41
CA ILE A 300 8.56 2.92 -2.39
C ILE A 300 9.14 1.88 -1.44
N ASP A 301 8.44 1.68 -0.34
CA ASP A 301 8.78 0.71 0.68
C ASP A 301 8.10 -0.61 0.33
N PHE A 302 8.91 -1.53 -0.16
CA PHE A 302 8.50 -2.89 -0.35
C PHE A 302 8.82 -3.67 0.91
N VAL A 303 7.81 -3.78 1.76
CA VAL A 303 7.90 -4.64 2.93
C VAL A 303 7.57 -6.04 2.46
N ILE A 304 8.57 -6.92 2.44
CA ILE A 304 8.30 -8.35 2.46
C ILE A 304 8.01 -8.66 3.92
N PRO A 305 6.74 -8.94 4.28
CA PRO A 305 6.45 -9.28 5.66
C PRO A 305 7.27 -10.52 6.01
N PRO A 306 7.62 -10.73 7.29
CA PRO A 306 8.08 -12.03 7.75
C PRO A 306 6.93 -13.02 7.52
N THR A 307 6.82 -13.54 6.31
CA THR A 307 5.74 -14.44 5.92
C THR A 307 6.15 -15.84 6.33
N ASP A 308 5.16 -16.62 6.75
CA ASP A 308 5.32 -18.04 7.07
C ASP A 308 5.87 -18.86 5.88
N SER A 309 5.87 -18.29 4.68
CA SER A 309 6.26 -18.85 3.38
C SER A 309 7.77 -18.96 3.10
N ILE A 310 8.66 -18.29 3.84
CA ILE A 310 10.13 -18.41 3.68
C ILE A 310 10.66 -19.47 4.68
N ILE A 311 11.00 -20.65 4.18
CA ILE A 311 11.55 -21.79 4.93
C ILE A 311 13.04 -21.56 5.21
N ASP A 312 13.60 -22.18 6.25
CA ASP A 312 15.06 -22.17 6.49
C ASP A 312 15.80 -22.80 5.29
N GLY A 313 16.78 -22.07 4.75
CA GLY A 313 17.50 -22.45 3.52
C GLY A 313 16.94 -21.83 2.25
N ASP A 314 15.76 -21.20 2.30
CA ASP A 314 15.22 -20.48 1.15
C ASP A 314 16.08 -19.29 0.76
N VAL A 315 16.21 -19.14 -0.54
CA VAL A 315 16.95 -18.07 -1.18
C VAL A 315 15.95 -17.05 -1.69
N VAL A 316 15.97 -15.85 -1.11
CA VAL A 316 15.14 -14.74 -1.59
C VAL A 316 15.93 -13.99 -2.65
N THR A 317 15.37 -13.91 -3.84
CA THR A 317 15.94 -13.17 -4.96
C THR A 317 15.09 -11.96 -5.30
N PHE A 318 15.75 -10.82 -5.45
CA PHE A 318 15.14 -9.55 -5.78
C PHE A 318 15.59 -9.14 -7.17
N GLU A 319 14.63 -8.77 -8.00
CA GLU A 319 14.86 -8.04 -9.24
C GLU A 319 14.04 -6.76 -9.17
N SER A 320 14.72 -5.63 -8.99
CA SER A 320 14.10 -4.31 -8.91
C SER A 320 14.27 -3.60 -10.24
N LYS A 321 13.17 -3.09 -10.78
CA LYS A 321 13.12 -2.26 -11.98
C LYS A 321 12.31 -1.00 -11.69
N GLY A 322 12.77 0.12 -12.18
CA GLY A 322 12.13 1.42 -11.99
C GLY A 322 11.99 2.12 -13.33
N GLY A 323 10.87 2.82 -13.50
CA GLY A 323 10.63 3.66 -14.67
C GLY A 323 9.58 4.71 -14.31
N SER A 324 8.87 5.21 -15.30
CA SER A 324 7.59 5.88 -15.03
C SER A 324 6.55 5.41 -16.02
N GLN A 325 5.34 5.06 -15.56
CA GLN A 325 4.18 5.14 -16.43
C GLN A 325 3.84 6.61 -16.63
N TYR A 326 4.13 7.12 -17.82
CA TYR A 326 3.18 7.99 -18.48
C TYR A 326 2.23 7.12 -19.30
N ALA A 327 1.35 6.37 -18.64
CA ALA A 327 0.18 5.84 -19.31
C ALA A 327 -0.86 6.97 -19.37
N LYS A 328 -0.94 7.62 -20.54
CA LYS A 328 -2.06 8.44 -21.02
C LYS A 328 -2.47 9.62 -20.12
N ARG A 329 -1.75 10.75 -20.24
CA ARG A 329 -2.40 12.05 -19.97
C ARG A 329 -3.47 12.32 -21.05
N PRO A 330 -4.58 13.02 -20.72
CA PRO A 330 -5.49 13.52 -21.75
C PRO A 330 -4.68 14.36 -22.73
N CYS A 331 -5.05 14.24 -24.00
CA CYS A 331 -4.23 14.64 -25.11
C CYS A 331 -4.20 16.17 -25.37
N THR A 332 -4.27 16.96 -24.29
CA THR A 332 -4.49 18.40 -24.29
C THR A 332 -3.26 19.20 -23.82
N GLU A 333 -2.18 18.54 -23.36
CA GLU A 333 -0.97 19.20 -22.85
C GLU A 333 0.23 18.97 -23.79
N ARG A 334 0.80 20.05 -24.35
CA ARG A 334 1.88 20.06 -25.38
C ARG A 334 3.30 19.80 -24.86
N GLU A 335 3.46 19.22 -23.67
CA GLU A 335 4.79 19.01 -23.07
C GLU A 335 5.45 17.69 -23.53
N PRO A 336 6.80 17.62 -23.58
CA PRO A 336 7.54 16.49 -24.15
C PRO A 336 7.25 15.16 -23.46
N ILE A 337 7.21 14.07 -24.26
CA ILE A 337 6.89 12.72 -23.78
C ILE A 337 8.20 11.95 -23.58
N ILE A 338 8.31 11.26 -22.46
CA ILE A 338 9.45 10.38 -22.18
C ILE A 338 9.26 9.09 -23.00
N THR A 339 10.15 8.81 -23.95
CA THR A 339 10.05 7.61 -24.81
C THR A 339 10.97 6.48 -24.37
N SER A 340 12.04 6.80 -23.65
CA SER A 340 12.95 5.81 -23.08
C SER A 340 13.73 6.40 -21.90
N TYR A 341 14.52 5.57 -21.21
CA TYR A 341 15.41 6.00 -20.15
C TYR A 341 16.86 5.60 -20.47
N ALA A 342 17.80 6.55 -20.34
CA ALA A 342 19.22 6.23 -20.35
C ALA A 342 19.65 5.79 -18.94
N ARG A 343 20.40 4.68 -18.87
CA ARG A 343 20.92 4.15 -17.60
C ARG A 343 22.36 4.61 -17.37
N ARG A 344 22.70 4.84 -16.11
CA ARG A 344 24.07 5.03 -15.64
C ARG A 344 24.62 3.71 -15.13
N VAL A 345 25.63 3.16 -15.80
CA VAL A 345 26.36 1.97 -15.34
C VAL A 345 27.64 2.42 -14.64
N ILE A 346 27.80 1.99 -13.39
CA ILE A 346 29.04 2.15 -12.63
C ILE A 346 29.75 0.80 -12.66
N SER A 347 30.86 0.70 -13.38
CA SER A 347 31.68 -0.51 -13.38
C SER A 347 32.84 -0.34 -12.40
N ASP A 348 33.00 -1.32 -11.50
CA ASP A 348 34.06 -1.35 -10.50
C ASP A 348 35.31 -2.03 -11.07
N ARG A 349 36.46 -1.36 -10.99
CA ARG A 349 37.77 -1.99 -11.18
C ARG A 349 38.56 -1.91 -9.88
N ILE A 350 38.89 -3.06 -9.31
CA ILE A 350 39.79 -3.16 -8.15
C ILE A 350 41.18 -2.72 -8.63
N ARG A 351 41.64 -1.56 -8.18
CA ARG A 351 42.93 -1.01 -8.62
C ARG A 351 44.07 -1.47 -7.74
N LYS A 352 43.85 -1.64 -6.43
CA LYS A 352 44.90 -2.00 -5.48
C LYS A 352 44.33 -2.58 -4.18
N VAL A 353 44.85 -3.73 -3.78
CA VAL A 353 44.69 -4.27 -2.42
C VAL A 353 45.92 -3.83 -1.64
N SER A 354 45.73 -3.00 -0.61
CA SER A 354 46.84 -2.56 0.24
C SER A 354 46.69 -3.19 1.63
N PRO A 355 47.61 -4.06 2.07
CA PRO A 355 47.57 -4.56 3.44
C PRO A 355 47.84 -3.40 4.40
N ARG A 356 46.91 -3.18 5.33
CA ARG A 356 47.03 -2.18 6.39
C ARG A 356 46.94 -2.84 7.74
N GLN A 357 47.50 -2.18 8.74
CA GLN A 357 47.38 -2.56 10.14
C GLN A 357 46.62 -1.48 10.88
N ARG A 358 45.70 -1.89 11.75
CA ARG A 358 45.09 -0.99 12.73
C ARG A 358 45.26 -1.55 14.12
N ILE A 359 45.45 -0.66 15.07
CA ILE A 359 45.49 -0.99 16.48
C ILE A 359 44.07 -0.93 16.99
N VAL A 360 43.53 -2.08 17.42
CA VAL A 360 42.18 -2.19 17.96
C VAL A 360 42.27 -2.37 19.46
N ALA A 361 41.60 -1.48 20.19
CA ALA A 361 41.41 -1.58 21.62
C ALA A 361 40.28 -2.57 21.91
N TYR A 362 40.55 -3.55 22.77
CA TYR A 362 39.55 -4.51 23.23
C TYR A 362 39.66 -4.67 24.74
N ASP A 363 38.50 -4.78 25.38
CA ASP A 363 38.39 -4.94 26.82
C ASP A 363 38.62 -6.40 27.21
N THR A 364 39.53 -6.63 28.15
CA THR A 364 39.77 -7.95 28.72
C THR A 364 39.74 -7.87 30.23
N THR A 365 39.23 -8.91 30.89
CA THR A 365 39.19 -8.99 32.35
C THR A 365 40.53 -9.50 32.87
N MET A 366 41.19 -8.69 33.70
CA MET A 366 42.44 -9.06 34.36
C MET A 366 42.17 -9.26 35.85
N GLN A 367 42.49 -10.45 36.34
CA GLN A 367 42.37 -10.81 37.75
C GLN A 367 43.64 -10.35 38.48
N ASP A 368 43.51 -9.37 39.39
CA ASP A 368 44.64 -8.93 40.20
C ASP A 368 44.97 -9.99 41.28
N ALA A 369 46.22 -9.96 41.78
CA ALA A 369 46.72 -10.90 42.78
C ALA A 369 45.91 -10.83 44.09
N ALA A 370 45.81 -11.96 44.79
CA ALA A 370 45.04 -12.02 46.02
C ALA A 370 45.65 -11.12 47.10
N ILE A 371 44.78 -10.39 47.79
CA ILE A 371 45.15 -9.50 48.90
C ILE A 371 44.68 -10.12 50.22
N PRO A 372 45.54 -10.15 51.26
CA PRO A 372 45.18 -10.73 52.54
C PRO A 372 44.18 -9.83 53.27
N VAL A 373 42.95 -10.32 53.47
CA VAL A 373 41.88 -9.60 54.17
C VAL A 373 41.52 -10.30 55.47
N ARG A 374 41.16 -9.49 56.48
CA ARG A 374 40.70 -9.96 57.78
C ARG A 374 39.26 -10.45 57.66
N ARG A 375 39.05 -11.76 57.78
CA ARG A 375 37.73 -12.38 57.87
C ARG A 375 37.51 -12.86 59.30
N VAL A 376 36.35 -12.54 59.86
CA VAL A 376 35.92 -13.16 61.12
C VAL A 376 35.43 -14.57 60.78
N GLN A 377 36.13 -15.58 61.30
CA GLN A 377 35.77 -16.99 61.17
C GLN A 377 35.58 -17.59 62.56
N ARG A 378 34.47 -18.32 62.72
CA ARG A 378 34.13 -19.01 63.95
C ARG A 378 34.87 -20.34 64.02
N LEU A 379 35.73 -20.49 65.03
CA LEU A 379 36.41 -21.75 65.34
C LEU A 379 35.68 -22.44 66.49
N TYR A 380 35.49 -23.75 66.37
CA TYR A 380 34.81 -24.57 67.36
C TYR A 380 35.80 -25.51 68.04
N ASP A 381 35.93 -25.39 69.36
CA ASP A 381 36.58 -26.40 70.18
C ASP A 381 35.54 -27.40 70.68
N THR A 382 35.82 -28.70 70.55
CA THR A 382 34.91 -29.75 71.04
C THR A 382 35.38 -30.23 72.40
N LEU A 383 34.52 -30.12 73.41
CA LEU A 383 34.81 -30.63 74.76
C LEU A 383 34.64 -32.14 74.82
N LYS A 384 35.50 -32.80 75.61
CA LYS A 384 35.36 -34.23 75.91
C LYS A 384 34.25 -34.42 76.94
N LEU A 385 33.60 -35.59 76.90
CA LEU A 385 32.53 -35.94 77.82
C LEU A 385 33.06 -35.90 79.27
N GLY A 386 32.45 -35.10 80.15
CA GLY A 386 32.84 -34.94 81.56
C GLY A 386 33.87 -33.84 81.86
N GLN A 387 34.28 -33.04 80.87
CA GLN A 387 35.21 -31.92 81.08
C GLN A 387 34.46 -30.65 81.53
N GLU A 388 34.78 -30.13 82.72
CA GLU A 388 34.23 -28.85 83.20
C GLU A 388 34.77 -27.67 82.38
N TYR A 389 33.88 -26.76 81.98
CA TYR A 389 34.21 -25.55 81.24
C TYR A 389 33.54 -24.32 81.86
N ILE A 390 34.33 -23.28 82.09
CA ILE A 390 33.87 -22.00 82.64
C ILE A 390 33.86 -20.95 81.52
N PRO A 391 32.69 -20.42 81.11
CA PRO A 391 32.61 -19.43 80.04
C PRO A 391 33.34 -18.13 80.39
N SER A 392 34.05 -17.54 79.43
CA SER A 392 34.74 -16.27 79.62
C SER A 392 33.77 -15.09 79.53
N SER A 393 33.68 -14.24 80.55
CA SER A 393 32.84 -13.02 80.53
C SER A 393 33.35 -11.92 79.58
N LYS A 394 34.55 -12.08 79.00
CA LYS A 394 35.19 -11.06 78.15
C LYS A 394 35.09 -11.32 76.64
N ARG A 395 34.51 -12.45 76.20
CA ARG A 395 34.37 -12.79 74.77
C ARG A 395 32.96 -13.29 74.49
N ARG A 396 32.41 -13.00 73.30
CA ARG A 396 31.16 -13.64 72.84
C ARG A 396 31.48 -15.09 72.48
N GLU A 397 31.14 -16.00 73.38
CA GLU A 397 31.28 -17.45 73.19
C GLU A 397 29.90 -18.07 72.92
N PHE A 398 29.84 -18.99 71.97
CA PHE A 398 28.59 -19.68 71.60
C PHE A 398 28.73 -21.16 71.95
N VAL A 399 27.79 -21.70 72.70
CA VAL A 399 27.80 -23.12 73.10
C VAL A 399 26.73 -23.86 72.29
N GLU A 400 27.14 -24.91 71.60
CA GLU A 400 26.28 -25.73 70.75
C GLU A 400 26.40 -27.20 71.14
N ALA A 401 25.26 -27.89 71.30
CA ALA A 401 25.23 -29.33 71.56
C ALA A 401 25.22 -30.08 70.22
N THR A 402 26.13 -31.04 70.07
CA THR A 402 26.21 -31.90 68.88
C THR A 402 25.24 -33.06 68.98
N SER A 403 24.88 -33.65 67.83
CA SER A 403 24.02 -34.84 67.72
C SER A 403 24.56 -36.08 68.44
N GLU A 404 25.84 -36.08 68.82
CA GLU A 404 26.52 -37.15 69.57
C GLU A 404 26.60 -36.87 71.09
N GLY A 405 25.89 -35.84 71.59
CA GLY A 405 25.84 -35.51 73.01
C GLY A 405 27.09 -34.79 73.56
N ARG A 406 27.94 -34.23 72.68
CA ARG A 406 29.12 -33.42 73.07
C ARG A 406 28.84 -31.93 72.94
N LEU A 407 29.42 -31.11 73.80
CA LEU A 407 29.37 -29.65 73.72
C LEU A 407 30.51 -29.09 72.87
N ARG A 408 30.19 -28.19 71.95
CA ARG A 408 31.15 -27.38 71.17
C ARG A 408 31.08 -25.93 71.59
N ILE A 409 32.23 -25.27 71.68
CA ILE A 409 32.33 -23.85 72.01
C ILE A 409 32.88 -23.11 70.79
N GLY A 410 32.03 -22.30 70.16
CA GLY A 410 32.36 -21.41 69.05
C GLY A 410 32.92 -20.08 69.55
N ARG A 411 34.11 -19.71 69.08
CA ARG A 411 34.71 -18.39 69.29
C ARG A 411 34.93 -17.70 67.95
N ASP A 412 34.51 -16.44 67.86
CA ASP A 412 34.79 -15.62 66.69
C ASP A 412 36.27 -15.22 66.72
N THR A 413 37.03 -15.67 65.73
CA THR A 413 38.45 -15.35 65.57
C THR A 413 38.65 -14.58 64.27
N THR A 414 39.64 -13.70 64.23
CA THR A 414 39.99 -13.00 62.98
C THR A 414 41.10 -13.79 62.31
N VAL A 415 40.81 -14.39 61.16
CA VAL A 415 41.81 -15.07 60.33
C VAL A 415 42.12 -14.22 59.10
N MET A 416 43.36 -14.29 58.64
CA MET A 416 43.76 -13.68 57.36
C MET A 416 43.42 -14.67 56.26
N VAL A 417 42.66 -14.22 55.27
CA VAL A 417 42.30 -15.04 54.10
C VAL A 417 42.64 -14.24 52.86
N ASP A 418 43.29 -14.88 51.90
CA ASP A 418 43.62 -14.25 50.62
C ASP A 418 42.33 -14.10 49.81
N SER A 419 41.87 -12.87 49.63
CA SER A 419 40.70 -12.55 48.81
C SER A 419 41.16 -12.03 47.46
N LEU A 420 40.64 -12.64 46.40
CA LEU A 420 40.78 -12.15 45.05
C LEU A 420 39.84 -10.94 44.89
N PRO A 421 40.36 -9.73 44.66
CA PRO A 421 39.50 -8.58 44.36
C PRO A 421 38.77 -8.83 43.02
N PRO A 422 37.60 -8.20 42.79
CA PRO A 422 36.86 -8.40 41.54
C PRO A 422 37.71 -8.04 40.32
N ALA A 423 37.67 -8.89 39.29
CA ALA A 423 38.45 -8.70 38.07
C ALA A 423 38.13 -7.34 37.44
N ARG A 424 39.16 -6.55 37.17
CA ARG A 424 39.00 -5.25 36.51
C ARG A 424 39.06 -5.40 35.01
N ILE A 425 38.24 -4.60 34.33
CA ILE A 425 38.28 -4.51 32.87
C ILE A 425 39.48 -3.64 32.49
N VAL A 426 40.39 -4.20 31.70
CA VAL A 426 41.57 -3.51 31.18
C VAL A 426 41.49 -3.50 29.67
N THR A 427 41.47 -2.30 29.10
CA THR A 427 41.52 -2.12 27.65
C THR A 427 42.94 -2.40 27.15
N ARG A 428 43.09 -3.47 26.37
CA ARG A 428 44.35 -3.82 25.71
C ARG A 428 44.28 -3.52 24.22
N GLN A 429 45.43 -3.27 23.63
CA GLN A 429 45.54 -2.99 22.20
C GLN A 429 46.15 -4.21 21.49
N ARG A 430 45.52 -4.67 20.40
CA ARG A 430 46.14 -5.62 19.47
C ARG A 430 46.18 -5.05 18.06
N THR A 431 47.21 -5.40 17.32
CA THR A 431 47.35 -5.03 15.92
C THR A 431 46.62 -6.05 15.05
N GLU A 432 45.59 -5.60 14.33
CA GLU A 432 44.89 -6.40 13.33
C GLU A 432 45.34 -6.00 11.92
N PHE A 433 45.72 -6.99 11.13
CA PHE A 433 46.01 -6.82 9.70
C PHE A 433 44.74 -7.02 8.90
N TYR A 434 44.43 -6.07 8.02
CA TYR A 434 43.31 -6.18 7.10
C TYR A 434 43.69 -5.62 5.73
N ASN A 435 43.04 -6.15 4.70
CA ASN A 435 43.26 -5.71 3.33
C ASN A 435 42.30 -4.57 3.02
N ASP A 436 42.85 -3.39 2.74
CA ASP A 436 42.09 -2.22 2.34
C ASP A 436 42.04 -2.17 0.81
N THR A 437 40.88 -2.54 0.26
CA THR A 437 40.60 -2.52 -1.18
C THR A 437 40.06 -1.15 -1.58
N THR A 438 40.80 -0.44 -2.42
CA THR A 438 40.33 0.83 -3.00
C THR A 438 39.69 0.57 -4.35
N PHE A 439 38.42 0.94 -4.47
CA PHE A 439 37.63 0.84 -5.70
C PHE A 439 37.74 2.13 -6.51
N HIS A 440 37.84 2.01 -7.84
CA HIS A 440 37.62 3.12 -8.76
C HIS A 440 36.35 2.82 -9.56
N TYR A 441 35.52 3.84 -9.73
CA TYR A 441 34.20 3.74 -10.35
C TYR A 441 34.24 4.46 -11.70
N ASP A 442 34.21 3.70 -12.80
CA ASP A 442 34.00 4.28 -14.12
C ASP A 442 32.50 4.41 -14.39
N THR A 443 32.08 5.58 -14.89
CA THR A 443 30.68 5.87 -15.19
C THR A 443 30.46 5.84 -16.70
N THR A 444 29.60 4.94 -17.20
CA THR A 444 29.19 4.90 -18.60
C THR A 444 27.67 4.97 -18.73
N TYR A 445 27.18 5.79 -19.66
CA TYR A 445 25.76 5.92 -19.95
C TYR A 445 25.39 4.96 -21.08
N ILE A 446 24.38 4.12 -20.86
CA ILE A 446 23.88 3.18 -21.88
C ILE A 446 22.41 3.52 -22.14
N SER A 447 22.06 3.82 -23.39
CA SER A 447 20.67 4.00 -23.80
C SER A 447 19.93 2.67 -23.71
N SER A 448 18.81 2.62 -22.99
CA SER A 448 17.93 1.45 -22.90
C SER A 448 16.64 1.75 -23.65
N SER A 449 16.21 0.87 -24.56
CA SER A 449 14.87 0.96 -25.18
C SER A 449 13.73 0.59 -24.22
N ASP A 450 14.07 0.06 -23.05
CA ASP A 450 13.10 -0.46 -22.09
C ASP A 450 12.58 0.64 -21.16
N LEU A 451 11.26 0.71 -20.99
CA LEU A 451 10.55 1.66 -20.11
C LEU A 451 10.79 1.42 -18.60
N LEU A 452 11.39 0.27 -18.25
CA LEU A 452 11.69 -0.15 -16.89
C LEU A 452 13.17 -0.53 -16.81
N VAL A 453 13.96 0.26 -16.09
CA VAL A 453 15.41 0.09 -15.94
C VAL A 453 15.70 -0.67 -14.65
N PRO A 454 16.47 -1.78 -14.69
CA PRO A 454 16.87 -2.50 -13.47
C PRO A 454 17.81 -1.66 -12.59
N SER A 455 17.74 -1.84 -11.27
CA SER A 455 18.65 -1.16 -10.35
C SER A 455 20.09 -1.64 -10.50
N MET A 456 21.04 -0.85 -10.01
CA MET A 456 22.44 -1.28 -9.97
C MET A 456 22.64 -2.54 -9.12
N LEU A 457 21.87 -2.72 -8.04
CA LEU A 457 21.99 -3.88 -7.15
C LEU A 457 21.49 -5.18 -7.80
N THR A 458 20.58 -5.11 -8.79
CA THR A 458 20.01 -6.29 -9.45
C THR A 458 20.34 -6.39 -10.94
N PHE A 459 21.18 -5.49 -11.47
CA PHE A 459 21.44 -5.35 -12.92
C PHE A 459 22.03 -6.60 -13.58
N ASN A 460 23.12 -7.13 -13.02
CA ASN A 460 23.84 -8.27 -13.61
C ASN A 460 23.23 -9.61 -13.23
N ARG A 461 22.59 -9.66 -12.06
CA ARG A 461 21.93 -10.84 -11.50
C ARG A 461 20.97 -10.42 -10.40
N PRO A 462 19.89 -11.17 -10.16
CA PRO A 462 19.01 -10.92 -9.02
C PRO A 462 19.79 -10.85 -7.71
N LEU A 463 19.52 -9.83 -6.89
CA LEU A 463 20.12 -9.71 -5.56
C LEU A 463 19.63 -10.89 -4.73
N THR A 464 20.57 -11.61 -4.14
CA THR A 464 20.27 -12.85 -3.42
C THR A 464 20.51 -12.64 -1.94
N VAL A 465 19.46 -12.76 -1.13
CA VAL A 465 19.52 -12.63 0.33
C VAL A 465 19.09 -13.95 0.94
N ARG A 466 19.96 -14.50 1.80
CA ARG A 466 19.61 -15.65 2.63
C ARG A 466 18.79 -15.16 3.80
N LYS A 467 17.82 -15.96 4.23
CA LYS A 467 16.91 -15.65 5.34
C LYS A 467 17.65 -15.00 6.53
N PRO A 468 17.34 -13.73 6.87
CA PRO A 468 18.07 -13.03 7.91
C PRO A 468 17.52 -13.37 9.30
N GLN A 469 18.41 -13.49 10.29
CA GLN A 469 18.05 -13.73 11.69
C GLN A 469 17.61 -12.45 12.43
N ARG A 470 17.71 -11.28 11.77
CA ARG A 470 17.32 -9.95 12.28
C ARG A 470 16.78 -9.10 11.13
N ASP A 471 15.97 -8.10 11.45
CA ASP A 471 15.43 -7.19 10.43
C ASP A 471 16.55 -6.61 9.57
N THR A 472 16.43 -6.81 8.27
CA THR A 472 17.41 -6.40 7.28
C THR A 472 16.76 -5.33 6.41
N ILE A 473 17.28 -4.12 6.48
CA ILE A 473 16.86 -3.02 5.61
C ILE A 473 17.83 -2.98 4.43
N ILE A 474 17.29 -3.11 3.23
CA ILE A 474 18.04 -2.98 1.98
C ILE A 474 17.57 -1.69 1.35
N GLN A 475 18.49 -0.74 1.20
CA GLN A 475 18.23 0.50 0.47
C GLN A 475 18.81 0.36 -0.92
N ASP A 476 17.96 0.48 -1.93
CA ASP A 476 18.33 0.42 -3.33
C ASP A 476 17.92 1.71 -4.03
N THR A 477 18.70 2.12 -5.01
CA THR A 477 18.47 3.37 -5.73
C THR A 477 18.58 3.15 -7.22
N ILE A 478 17.54 3.58 -7.94
CA ILE A 478 17.52 3.58 -9.41
C ILE A 478 17.64 5.02 -9.87
N ILE A 479 18.70 5.32 -10.61
CA ILE A 479 18.88 6.63 -11.24
C ILE A 479 18.57 6.47 -12.72
N VAL A 480 17.52 7.14 -13.18
CA VAL A 480 17.09 7.13 -14.58
C VAL A 480 17.24 8.52 -15.18
N TYR A 481 17.65 8.61 -16.44
CA TYR A 481 17.68 9.87 -17.19
C TYR A 481 16.61 9.80 -18.27
N PRO A 482 15.55 10.64 -18.21
CA PRO A 482 14.49 10.61 -19.21
C PRO A 482 15.07 11.02 -20.57
N VAL A 483 14.82 10.20 -21.59
CA VAL A 483 15.03 10.58 -22.97
C VAL A 483 13.71 11.16 -23.45
N LEU A 484 13.71 12.47 -23.65
CA LEU A 484 12.54 13.22 -24.11
C LEU A 484 12.52 13.24 -25.63
N GLU A 485 11.47 12.70 -26.23
CA GLU A 485 11.14 12.95 -27.62
C GLU A 485 9.89 13.85 -27.68
N ALA A 486 9.79 14.69 -28.71
CA ALA A 486 8.64 15.56 -28.90
C ALA A 486 7.36 14.70 -28.91
N GLY A 487 6.37 15.07 -28.10
CA GLY A 487 5.16 14.27 -27.95
C GLY A 487 4.42 14.08 -29.28
N ALA A 488 3.98 12.85 -29.56
CA ALA A 488 3.20 12.57 -30.75
C ALA A 488 1.89 13.40 -30.74
N PRO A 489 1.40 13.87 -31.90
CA PRO A 489 0.17 14.64 -31.98
C PRO A 489 -1.01 13.86 -31.38
N CYS A 490 -1.90 14.62 -30.78
CA CYS A 490 -2.90 14.09 -29.92
C CYS A 490 -4.16 13.64 -30.66
N GLN A 491 -4.28 12.33 -30.87
CA GLN A 491 -5.46 11.74 -31.51
C GLN A 491 -6.54 11.43 -30.48
N GLN A 492 -7.55 12.29 -30.40
CA GLN A 492 -8.82 11.94 -29.77
C GLN A 492 -9.71 11.28 -30.82
N ILE A 493 -9.77 9.95 -30.81
CA ILE A 493 -10.74 9.22 -31.64
C ILE A 493 -12.12 9.45 -30.99
N PHE A 494 -12.99 10.23 -31.62
CA PHE A 494 -14.38 10.41 -31.16
C PHE A 494 -15.24 9.14 -31.38
N ALA A 495 -14.61 7.98 -31.53
CA ALA A 495 -15.28 6.73 -31.85
C ALA A 495 -15.66 5.93 -30.59
N THR A 496 -16.95 5.83 -30.32
CA THR A 496 -17.52 4.67 -29.63
C THR A 496 -17.53 3.45 -30.58
N SER A 497 -17.76 2.24 -30.08
CA SER A 497 -18.02 1.04 -30.91
C SER A 497 -19.15 1.23 -31.94
N ASP A 498 -19.98 2.25 -31.77
CA ASP A 498 -21.05 2.66 -32.69
C ASP A 498 -20.66 3.75 -33.71
N SER A 499 -19.41 4.21 -33.71
CA SER A 499 -18.92 5.29 -34.57
C SER A 499 -18.20 4.80 -35.82
N VAL A 500 -17.70 3.56 -35.77
CA VAL A 500 -17.40 2.76 -36.96
C VAL A 500 -18.67 2.00 -37.29
N ARG A 501 -19.65 2.71 -37.87
CA ARG A 501 -20.72 2.04 -38.57
C ARG A 501 -20.39 2.14 -40.05
N ASN A 502 -20.28 0.99 -40.69
CA ASN A 502 -20.39 0.93 -42.13
C ASN A 502 -21.66 1.71 -42.47
N VAL A 503 -21.56 2.74 -43.29
CA VAL A 503 -22.64 3.00 -44.23
C VAL A 503 -22.34 1.99 -45.31
N PRO A 504 -22.92 0.79 -45.26
CA PRO A 504 -22.67 -0.17 -46.29
C PRO A 504 -23.16 0.47 -47.60
N TYR A 505 -22.21 0.86 -48.42
CA TYR A 505 -22.28 0.48 -49.82
C TYR A 505 -22.39 -1.03 -49.85
N PHE A 506 -23.60 -1.55 -49.67
CA PHE A 506 -23.83 -2.98 -49.86
C PHE A 506 -23.69 -3.24 -51.34
N GLN A 507 -22.48 -3.65 -51.73
CA GLN A 507 -22.10 -4.46 -52.90
C GLN A 507 -23.14 -4.47 -54.02
N THR A 508 -23.49 -3.30 -54.54
CA THR A 508 -24.18 -3.23 -55.81
C THR A 508 -23.09 -2.99 -56.82
N GLY A 509 -23.01 -3.78 -57.89
CA GLY A 509 -22.01 -3.57 -58.94
C GLY A 509 -22.02 -2.15 -59.53
N PHE A 510 -23.00 -1.33 -59.18
CA PHE A 510 -23.17 0.06 -59.59
C PHE A 510 -22.34 1.06 -58.75
N TRP A 511 -22.09 2.25 -59.32
CA TRP A 511 -21.30 3.31 -58.68
C TRP A 511 -22.13 4.34 -57.91
N GLU A 512 -23.42 4.49 -58.25
CA GLU A 512 -24.32 5.45 -57.62
C GLU A 512 -24.89 4.91 -56.30
N VAL A 513 -25.27 5.84 -55.41
CA VAL A 513 -25.91 5.50 -54.14
C VAL A 513 -27.35 5.03 -54.41
N ASN A 514 -27.67 3.84 -53.89
CA ASN A 514 -28.97 3.19 -54.07
C ASN A 514 -30.01 3.65 -53.03
N ASN A 515 -30.10 4.95 -52.76
CA ASN A 515 -31.09 5.54 -51.85
C ASN A 515 -32.45 5.77 -52.55
N SER A 516 -33.48 6.28 -51.88
CA SER A 516 -34.82 6.40 -52.49
C SER A 516 -34.84 7.32 -53.71
N ILE A 517 -33.99 8.36 -53.74
CA ILE A 517 -33.83 9.24 -54.90
C ILE A 517 -33.14 8.49 -56.06
N GLY A 518 -32.07 7.75 -55.75
CA GLY A 518 -31.37 6.89 -56.71
C GLY A 518 -32.27 5.80 -57.27
N TYR A 519 -33.15 5.20 -56.45
CA TYR A 519 -34.15 4.22 -56.88
C TYR A 519 -35.03 4.76 -58.02
N GLU A 520 -35.65 5.92 -57.83
CA GLU A 520 -36.52 6.50 -58.86
C GLU A 520 -35.70 6.91 -60.10
N ARG A 521 -34.51 7.49 -59.91
CA ARG A 521 -33.60 7.84 -61.02
C ARG A 521 -33.16 6.63 -61.84
N HIS A 522 -32.75 5.54 -61.20
CA HIS A 522 -32.28 4.33 -61.88
C HIS A 522 -33.41 3.66 -62.67
N LEU A 523 -34.65 3.67 -62.12
CA LEU A 523 -35.81 3.15 -62.84
C LEU A 523 -36.19 4.02 -64.04
N ASP A 524 -36.06 5.33 -63.94
CA ASP A 524 -36.30 6.22 -65.07
C ASP A 524 -35.25 6.06 -66.17
N ARG A 525 -33.96 5.91 -65.81
CA ARG A 525 -32.88 5.61 -66.76
C ARG A 525 -33.10 4.31 -67.53
N LEU A 526 -33.62 3.27 -66.84
CA LEU A 526 -34.01 1.99 -67.46
C LEU A 526 -35.24 2.06 -68.35
N ARG A 527 -36.14 3.03 -68.12
CA ARG A 527 -37.41 3.12 -68.85
C ARG A 527 -37.32 3.99 -70.10
N LYS A 528 -36.54 5.07 -70.03
CA LYS A 528 -36.58 6.19 -70.99
C LYS A 528 -35.31 7.04 -70.98
N GLY A 529 -34.17 6.49 -70.52
CA GLY A 529 -32.93 7.24 -70.37
C GLY A 529 -31.74 6.53 -71.00
N ASP A 530 -30.54 6.88 -70.55
CA ASP A 530 -29.26 6.34 -71.04
C ASP A 530 -29.07 4.82 -70.83
N LEU A 531 -29.99 4.16 -70.14
CA LEU A 531 -30.02 2.72 -69.89
C LEU A 531 -31.28 2.07 -70.47
N GLU A 532 -31.99 2.70 -71.42
CA GLU A 532 -33.24 2.18 -71.98
C GLU A 532 -33.06 0.89 -72.79
N ASP A 533 -31.88 0.71 -73.40
CA ASP A 533 -31.50 -0.50 -74.13
C ASP A 533 -31.00 -1.62 -73.20
N ALA A 534 -30.80 -1.33 -71.90
CA ALA A 534 -30.35 -2.32 -70.94
C ALA A 534 -31.51 -3.23 -70.53
N SER A 535 -31.31 -4.54 -70.66
CA SER A 535 -32.25 -5.56 -70.22
C SER A 535 -32.33 -5.64 -68.69
N TRP A 536 -31.23 -5.35 -67.98
CA TRP A 536 -31.21 -5.26 -66.51
C TRP A 536 -29.98 -4.54 -65.92
N ILE A 537 -30.16 -4.02 -64.71
CA ILE A 537 -29.07 -3.52 -63.84
C ILE A 537 -28.90 -4.46 -62.64
N GLU A 538 -27.66 -4.76 -62.25
CA GLU A 538 -27.35 -5.49 -61.01
C GLU A 538 -27.22 -4.51 -59.83
N LEU A 539 -28.26 -4.43 -59.00
CA LEU A 539 -28.39 -3.48 -57.88
C LEU A 539 -28.46 -4.18 -56.51
N ASN A 540 -27.76 -5.31 -56.30
CA ASN A 540 -27.99 -6.13 -55.11
C ASN A 540 -26.73 -6.71 -54.46
N TRP A 541 -26.78 -6.86 -53.13
CA TRP A 541 -25.89 -7.66 -52.27
C TRP A 541 -26.04 -9.18 -52.39
N ARG A 542 -27.08 -9.66 -53.10
CA ARG A 542 -27.28 -11.08 -53.50
C ARG A 542 -27.39 -11.27 -55.03
N ASN A 543 -26.73 -10.42 -55.82
CA ASN A 543 -26.65 -10.59 -57.29
C ASN A 543 -28.03 -10.70 -58.00
N LYS A 544 -29.04 -9.93 -57.58
CA LYS A 544 -30.37 -9.88 -58.22
C LYS A 544 -30.38 -8.81 -59.32
N TYR A 545 -31.07 -9.12 -60.41
CA TYR A 545 -31.23 -8.29 -61.60
C TYR A 545 -32.52 -7.47 -61.61
N TRP A 546 -32.42 -6.24 -62.08
CA TRP A 546 -33.46 -5.20 -62.04
C TRP A 546 -33.64 -4.61 -63.43
N GLY A 547 -34.62 -5.12 -64.17
CA GLY A 547 -34.94 -4.70 -65.54
C GLY A 547 -35.95 -5.63 -66.18
N SER A 548 -36.34 -5.30 -67.40
CA SER A 548 -37.35 -6.00 -68.20
C SER A 548 -36.72 -6.32 -69.55
N ARG A 549 -36.81 -7.56 -70.03
CA ARG A 549 -36.20 -7.92 -71.33
C ARG A 549 -36.91 -7.25 -72.52
N THR A 550 -38.16 -6.84 -72.31
CA THR A 550 -39.01 -6.20 -73.31
C THR A 550 -39.76 -5.03 -72.68
N SER A 551 -40.01 -3.98 -73.46
CA SER A 551 -40.85 -2.86 -73.02
C SER A 551 -42.26 -3.37 -72.69
N GLY A 552 -42.64 -3.35 -71.41
CA GLY A 552 -43.99 -3.74 -70.95
C GLY A 552 -44.09 -5.08 -70.20
N GLU A 553 -42.99 -5.80 -69.95
CA GLU A 553 -43.02 -7.01 -69.10
C GLU A 553 -43.36 -6.60 -67.65
N VAL A 554 -44.50 -7.07 -67.14
CA VAL A 554 -44.89 -6.91 -65.73
C VAL A 554 -45.12 -8.30 -65.14
N SER A 555 -44.03 -8.98 -64.78
CA SER A 555 -44.11 -10.24 -64.03
C SER A 555 -44.23 -9.96 -62.53
N GLU A 556 -44.92 -10.83 -61.77
CA GLU A 556 -44.96 -10.77 -60.31
C GLU A 556 -43.55 -10.76 -59.70
N ARG A 557 -42.61 -11.49 -60.34
CA ARG A 557 -41.20 -11.51 -59.96
C ARG A 557 -40.57 -10.11 -60.06
N LEU A 558 -40.87 -9.36 -61.12
CA LEU A 558 -40.36 -7.99 -61.32
C LEU A 558 -41.00 -7.00 -60.33
N ILE A 559 -42.29 -7.12 -60.05
CA ILE A 559 -42.98 -6.31 -59.04
C ILE A 559 -42.38 -6.56 -57.65
N ARG A 560 -42.25 -7.83 -57.24
CA ARG A 560 -41.67 -8.22 -55.95
C ARG A 560 -40.25 -7.71 -55.81
N ARG A 561 -39.44 -7.89 -56.86
CA ARG A 561 -38.11 -7.29 -56.93
C ARG A 561 -38.24 -5.80 -56.68
N ARG A 562 -38.89 -5.00 -57.53
CA ARG A 562 -38.98 -3.53 -57.37
C ARG A 562 -39.35 -3.09 -55.94
N ALA A 563 -40.28 -3.79 -55.29
CA ALA A 563 -40.62 -3.55 -53.89
C ALA A 563 -39.46 -3.83 -52.91
N GLU A 564 -38.70 -4.93 -53.09
CA GLU A 564 -37.47 -5.21 -52.34
C GLU A 564 -36.41 -4.09 -52.52
N TYR A 565 -36.20 -3.57 -53.74
CA TYR A 565 -35.24 -2.47 -53.94
C TYR A 565 -35.72 -1.18 -53.27
N ARG A 566 -37.01 -0.81 -53.41
CA ARG A 566 -37.56 0.35 -52.70
C ARG A 566 -37.37 0.26 -51.18
N LYS A 567 -37.67 -0.91 -50.57
CA LYS A 567 -37.46 -1.12 -49.13
C LYS A 567 -35.99 -0.99 -48.73
N LYS A 568 -35.08 -1.43 -49.59
CA LYS A 568 -33.63 -1.30 -49.36
C LYS A 568 -33.12 0.12 -49.54
N ALA A 569 -33.68 0.86 -50.49
CA ALA A 569 -33.39 2.26 -50.71
C ALA A 569 -33.73 3.11 -49.47
N GLN A 570 -34.86 2.79 -48.81
CA GLN A 570 -35.25 3.39 -47.53
C GLN A 570 -34.24 3.10 -46.41
N ILE A 571 -33.75 1.87 -46.30
CA ILE A 571 -32.69 1.51 -45.32
C ILE A 571 -31.40 2.30 -45.58
N ILE A 572 -31.07 2.56 -46.86
CA ILE A 572 -29.90 3.36 -47.22
C ILE A 572 -30.11 4.82 -46.83
N ASP A 573 -31.31 5.38 -47.03
CA ASP A 573 -31.64 6.72 -46.55
C ASP A 573 -31.47 6.82 -45.03
N ASP A 574 -32.01 5.87 -44.27
CA ASP A 574 -31.89 5.82 -42.81
C ASP A 574 -30.41 5.74 -42.39
N ASN A 575 -29.59 4.95 -43.09
CA ASN A 575 -28.15 4.84 -42.79
C ASN A 575 -27.41 6.15 -43.04
N ILE A 576 -27.73 6.85 -44.14
CA ILE A 576 -27.15 8.16 -44.44
C ILE A 576 -27.59 9.18 -43.38
N ASP A 577 -28.86 9.20 -43.01
CA ASP A 577 -29.38 10.11 -41.97
C ASP A 577 -28.71 9.85 -40.62
N ASN A 578 -28.58 8.59 -40.22
CA ASN A 578 -27.87 8.19 -39.01
C ASN A 578 -26.39 8.60 -39.04
N LEU A 579 -25.70 8.47 -40.18
CA LEU A 579 -24.30 8.91 -40.31
C LEU A 579 -24.18 10.42 -40.15
N VAL A 580 -25.07 11.17 -40.82
CA VAL A 580 -25.09 12.63 -40.78
C VAL A 580 -25.40 13.13 -39.37
N GLU A 581 -26.40 12.56 -38.71
CA GLU A 581 -26.78 12.91 -37.34
C GLU A 581 -25.61 12.68 -36.37
N ARG A 582 -24.96 11.52 -36.43
CA ARG A 582 -23.81 11.19 -35.59
C ARG A 582 -22.62 12.10 -35.87
N THR A 583 -22.35 12.38 -37.14
CA THR A 583 -21.30 13.33 -37.53
C THR A 583 -21.62 14.72 -36.98
N SER A 584 -22.87 15.18 -37.08
CA SER A 584 -23.33 16.46 -36.50
C SER A 584 -23.15 16.50 -34.97
N GLN A 585 -23.55 15.44 -34.26
CA GLN A 585 -23.38 15.35 -32.80
C GLN A 585 -21.89 15.38 -32.41
N MET A 586 -21.05 14.65 -33.14
CA MET A 586 -19.59 14.66 -32.94
C MET A 586 -19.01 16.06 -33.19
N LEU A 587 -19.41 16.72 -34.27
CA LEU A 587 -18.94 18.07 -34.59
C LEU A 587 -19.39 19.09 -33.54
N LYS A 588 -20.62 19.00 -33.03
CA LYS A 588 -21.12 19.84 -31.93
C LYS A 588 -20.29 19.65 -30.66
N ARG A 589 -19.96 18.39 -30.33
CA ARG A 589 -19.11 18.07 -29.19
C ARG A 589 -17.69 18.60 -29.38
N PHE A 590 -17.07 18.32 -30.52
CA PHE A 590 -15.74 18.82 -30.86
C PHE A 590 -15.70 20.35 -30.77
N TRP A 591 -16.68 21.02 -31.37
CA TRP A 591 -16.72 22.48 -31.38
C TRP A 591 -16.93 23.06 -29.99
N ARG A 592 -17.74 22.41 -29.14
CA ARG A 592 -17.89 22.81 -27.73
C ARG A 592 -16.60 22.63 -26.94
N ASP A 593 -15.92 21.49 -27.11
CA ASP A 593 -14.78 21.10 -26.27
C ASP A 593 -13.46 21.77 -26.72
N HIS A 594 -13.36 22.15 -28.00
CA HIS A 594 -12.12 22.67 -28.62
C HIS A 594 -12.32 24.01 -29.34
N ALA A 595 -13.37 24.78 -29.03
CA ALA A 595 -13.65 26.07 -29.70
C ALA A 595 -12.41 26.98 -29.78
N ASP A 596 -11.67 27.06 -28.68
CA ASP A 596 -10.56 28.00 -28.46
C ASP A 596 -9.18 27.47 -28.92
N ASP A 597 -9.06 26.21 -29.34
CA ASP A 597 -7.81 25.67 -29.90
C ASP A 597 -7.83 25.73 -31.44
N PRO A 598 -7.15 26.71 -32.07
CA PRO A 598 -7.13 26.84 -33.53
C PRO A 598 -6.40 25.68 -34.23
N ASN A 599 -5.58 24.92 -33.52
CA ASN A 599 -4.82 23.81 -34.07
C ASN A 599 -5.57 22.46 -33.97
N ALA A 600 -6.64 22.41 -33.18
CA ALA A 600 -7.48 21.22 -33.09
C ALA A 600 -8.26 21.02 -34.40
N LYS A 601 -8.17 19.79 -34.96
CA LYS A 601 -8.80 19.38 -36.21
C LYS A 601 -9.61 18.10 -36.03
N VAL A 602 -10.68 17.97 -36.80
CA VAL A 602 -11.47 16.74 -36.95
C VAL A 602 -11.34 16.22 -38.37
N ILE A 603 -11.14 14.90 -38.49
CA ILE A 603 -11.08 14.21 -39.77
C ILE A 603 -12.28 13.28 -39.88
N VAL A 604 -13.07 13.45 -40.95
CA VAL A 604 -14.19 12.59 -41.32
C VAL A 604 -13.78 11.80 -42.54
N SER A 605 -13.39 10.53 -42.37
CA SER A 605 -12.91 9.69 -43.46
C SER A 605 -14.01 8.83 -44.05
N MET A 606 -14.23 8.94 -45.36
CA MET A 606 -15.18 8.13 -46.12
C MET A 606 -14.41 7.21 -47.06
N MET A 607 -14.47 5.91 -46.79
CA MET A 607 -13.77 4.90 -47.56
C MET A 607 -14.79 4.04 -48.32
N ALA A 608 -14.62 3.92 -49.63
CA ALA A 608 -15.46 3.08 -50.47
C ALA A 608 -14.66 1.91 -51.02
N TYR A 609 -15.12 0.70 -50.69
CA TYR A 609 -14.53 -0.54 -51.19
C TYR A 609 -15.30 -1.05 -52.42
N SER A 610 -14.58 -1.72 -53.31
CA SER A 610 -15.14 -2.39 -54.49
C SER A 610 -15.55 -3.84 -54.21
N ASP A 611 -16.40 -4.40 -55.08
CA ASP A 611 -16.73 -5.85 -55.11
C ASP A 611 -15.45 -6.68 -55.35
N VAL A 612 -15.41 -7.92 -54.87
CA VAL A 612 -14.28 -8.84 -55.09
C VAL A 612 -14.25 -9.43 -56.50
N ARG A 613 -15.41 -9.50 -57.16
CA ARG A 613 -15.54 -10.06 -58.50
C ARG A 613 -14.95 -9.11 -59.55
N PRO A 614 -14.18 -9.62 -60.54
CA PRO A 614 -13.64 -8.80 -61.61
C PRO A 614 -14.74 -8.28 -62.53
N ILE A 615 -14.50 -7.10 -63.12
CA ILE A 615 -15.35 -6.55 -64.17
C ILE A 615 -14.75 -6.98 -65.50
N MET A 616 -15.40 -7.91 -66.18
CA MET A 616 -14.94 -8.39 -67.49
C MET A 616 -15.33 -7.45 -68.63
N ALA A 617 -16.45 -6.73 -68.50
CA ALA A 617 -16.92 -5.73 -69.45
C ALA A 617 -17.71 -4.65 -68.71
N GLY A 618 -17.49 -3.38 -69.07
CA GLY A 618 -18.23 -2.26 -68.49
C GLY A 618 -17.54 -0.91 -68.68
N ARG A 619 -18.35 0.14 -68.79
CA ARG A 619 -17.91 1.54 -68.90
C ARG A 619 -18.71 2.42 -67.95
N PHE A 620 -18.14 3.55 -67.56
CA PHE A 620 -18.84 4.58 -66.79
C PHE A 620 -19.86 5.30 -67.69
N ILE A 621 -21.14 5.11 -67.41
CA ILE A 621 -22.24 5.71 -68.19
C ILE A 621 -22.71 6.97 -67.47
N SER A 622 -22.31 8.13 -67.99
CA SER A 622 -22.68 9.45 -67.47
C SER A 622 -22.46 10.51 -68.54
N ASP A 623 -23.24 11.60 -68.47
CA ASP A 623 -23.05 12.79 -69.31
C ASP A 623 -21.97 13.73 -68.77
N THR A 624 -21.48 13.49 -67.55
CA THR A 624 -20.55 14.40 -66.87
C THR A 624 -19.29 13.67 -66.40
N SER A 625 -18.17 14.39 -66.41
CA SER A 625 -16.94 13.90 -65.78
C SER A 625 -17.02 14.14 -64.28
N ILE A 626 -16.52 13.20 -63.48
CA ILE A 626 -16.35 13.41 -62.04
C ILE A 626 -14.91 13.86 -61.75
N ARG A 627 -14.76 14.74 -60.76
CA ARG A 627 -13.45 15.18 -60.27
C ARG A 627 -13.49 15.42 -58.76
N TYR A 628 -12.50 14.90 -58.05
CA TYR A 628 -12.27 15.17 -56.64
C TYR A 628 -10.82 14.87 -56.25
N ILE A 629 -10.41 15.29 -55.07
CA ILE A 629 -9.14 14.92 -54.47
C ILE A 629 -9.35 13.71 -53.55
N ALA A 630 -8.80 12.56 -53.95
CA ALA A 630 -8.76 11.38 -53.10
C ALA A 630 -7.65 11.54 -52.08
N ALA A 631 -7.98 11.39 -50.81
CA ALA A 631 -7.03 11.51 -49.72
C ALA A 631 -7.40 10.53 -48.62
N SER A 632 -6.39 10.06 -47.90
CA SER A 632 -6.55 9.15 -46.78
C SER A 632 -5.80 9.70 -45.56
N TYR A 633 -6.17 9.20 -44.39
CA TYR A 633 -5.46 9.51 -43.17
C TYR A 633 -4.97 8.21 -42.57
N ASP A 634 -3.65 8.10 -42.45
CA ASP A 634 -3.02 7.04 -41.70
C ASP A 634 -3.06 7.40 -40.22
N SER A 635 -3.97 6.75 -39.49
CA SER A 635 -4.10 6.96 -38.06
C SER A 635 -2.87 6.47 -37.28
N VAL A 636 -2.12 5.48 -37.81
CA VAL A 636 -0.93 4.93 -37.15
C VAL A 636 0.27 5.85 -37.33
N GLY A 637 0.58 6.24 -38.57
CA GLY A 637 1.64 7.19 -38.90
C GLY A 637 1.26 8.67 -38.67
N GLN A 638 0.03 8.94 -38.24
CA GLN A 638 -0.54 10.28 -38.04
C GLN A 638 -0.33 11.25 -39.22
N SER A 639 -0.45 10.73 -40.43
CA SER A 639 -0.14 11.49 -41.63
C SER A 639 -1.25 11.39 -42.65
N PHE A 640 -1.43 12.47 -43.43
CA PHE A 640 -2.24 12.37 -44.63
C PHE A 640 -1.49 11.53 -45.64
N GLY A 641 -2.18 10.52 -46.19
CA GLY A 641 -1.73 9.87 -47.41
C GLY A 641 -1.59 10.91 -48.52
N THR A 642 -0.74 10.63 -49.50
CA THR A 642 -0.50 11.55 -50.62
C THR A 642 -1.83 11.79 -51.35
N PRO A 643 -2.35 13.04 -51.37
CA PRO A 643 -3.60 13.32 -52.05
C PRO A 643 -3.44 13.15 -53.56
N LEU A 644 -4.43 12.57 -54.21
CA LEU A 644 -4.41 12.27 -55.64
C LEU A 644 -5.61 12.91 -56.32
N THR A 645 -5.39 13.58 -57.44
CA THR A 645 -6.50 14.02 -58.29
C THR A 645 -7.12 12.82 -58.97
N VAL A 646 -8.40 12.59 -58.69
CA VAL A 646 -9.21 11.61 -59.40
C VAL A 646 -10.06 12.36 -60.42
N GLY A 647 -9.91 11.98 -61.69
CA GLY A 647 -10.75 12.46 -62.79
C GLY A 647 -11.24 11.27 -63.61
N ILE A 648 -12.55 11.06 -63.70
CA ILE A 648 -13.13 9.97 -64.48
C ILE A 648 -14.10 10.58 -65.49
N ARG A 649 -13.79 10.37 -66.77
CA ARG A 649 -14.57 10.90 -67.90
C ARG A 649 -15.68 9.93 -68.28
N PRO A 650 -16.77 10.42 -68.91
CA PRO A 650 -17.76 9.57 -69.58
C PRO A 650 -17.10 8.48 -70.41
N SER A 651 -17.69 7.27 -70.39
CA SER A 651 -17.19 6.08 -71.07
C SER A 651 -15.84 5.53 -70.60
N ALA A 652 -15.29 6.01 -69.48
CA ALA A 652 -14.10 5.40 -68.88
C ALA A 652 -14.31 3.91 -68.61
N SER A 653 -13.30 3.09 -68.90
CA SER A 653 -13.36 1.65 -68.68
C SER A 653 -13.50 1.34 -67.19
N LEU A 654 -14.41 0.43 -66.86
CA LEU A 654 -14.51 -0.16 -65.53
C LEU A 654 -13.83 -1.53 -65.47
N VAL A 655 -13.30 -2.05 -66.58
CA VAL A 655 -12.69 -3.38 -66.66
C VAL A 655 -11.44 -3.47 -65.77
N GLY A 656 -11.36 -4.51 -64.95
CA GLY A 656 -10.22 -4.74 -64.06
C GLY A 656 -10.49 -5.80 -62.99
N VAL A 657 -9.41 -6.34 -62.42
CA VAL A 657 -9.45 -7.33 -61.32
C VAL A 657 -9.44 -6.69 -59.93
N ASP A 658 -8.99 -5.43 -59.82
CA ASP A 658 -8.90 -4.69 -58.56
C ASP A 658 -10.03 -3.67 -58.36
N ASN A 659 -10.86 -3.48 -59.39
CA ASN A 659 -12.04 -2.61 -59.39
C ASN A 659 -11.72 -1.17 -58.94
N ASP A 660 -10.55 -0.65 -59.28
CA ASP A 660 -10.04 0.66 -58.85
C ASP A 660 -10.88 1.84 -59.38
N THR A 661 -11.21 1.88 -60.68
CA THR A 661 -12.06 2.94 -61.24
C THR A 661 -13.43 2.98 -60.57
N LEU A 662 -13.98 1.81 -60.23
CA LEU A 662 -15.27 1.72 -59.54
C LEU A 662 -15.19 2.24 -58.10
N SER A 663 -14.17 1.85 -57.33
CA SER A 663 -14.07 2.26 -55.92
C SER A 663 -13.94 3.78 -55.84
N LYS A 664 -13.20 4.37 -56.78
CA LYS A 664 -13.08 5.83 -56.96
C LYS A 664 -14.42 6.50 -57.27
N LEU A 665 -15.24 5.92 -58.15
CA LEU A 665 -16.59 6.43 -58.42
C LEU A 665 -17.49 6.32 -57.18
N ARG A 666 -17.47 5.18 -56.48
CA ARG A 666 -18.26 4.98 -55.25
C ARG A 666 -17.86 5.95 -54.15
N ALA A 667 -16.57 6.18 -53.96
CA ALA A 667 -16.09 7.17 -52.99
C ALA A 667 -16.68 8.55 -53.30
N TYR A 668 -16.66 8.97 -54.57
CA TYR A 668 -17.22 10.25 -55.00
C TYR A 668 -18.73 10.35 -54.75
N PHE A 669 -19.53 9.42 -55.28
CA PHE A 669 -20.99 9.47 -55.15
C PHE A 669 -21.44 9.32 -53.68
N GLY A 670 -20.67 8.63 -52.86
CA GLY A 670 -21.00 8.36 -51.46
C GLY A 670 -20.74 9.51 -50.56
N TYR A 671 -19.55 10.09 -50.72
CA TYR A 671 -19.24 11.37 -50.14
C TYR A 671 -20.29 12.41 -50.52
N THR A 672 -20.65 12.50 -51.81
CA THR A 672 -21.62 13.49 -52.28
C THR A 672 -22.98 13.33 -51.59
N ALA A 673 -23.52 12.12 -51.52
CA ALA A 673 -24.82 11.87 -50.89
C ALA A 673 -24.84 12.20 -49.39
N VAL A 674 -23.75 11.93 -48.67
CA VAL A 674 -23.63 12.30 -47.25
C VAL A 674 -23.44 13.80 -47.09
N TYR A 675 -22.60 14.42 -47.93
CA TYR A 675 -22.32 15.84 -47.91
C TYR A 675 -23.56 16.69 -48.19
N GLU A 676 -24.41 16.30 -49.15
CA GLU A 676 -25.66 17.01 -49.44
C GLU A 676 -26.60 17.14 -48.22
N LYS A 677 -26.59 16.13 -47.34
CA LYS A 677 -27.35 16.17 -46.09
C LYS A 677 -26.58 16.88 -44.98
N LEU A 678 -25.28 16.61 -44.82
CA LEU A 678 -24.44 17.23 -43.79
C LEU A 678 -24.30 18.75 -43.99
N ALA A 679 -24.28 19.23 -45.23
CA ALA A 679 -24.25 20.66 -45.57
C ALA A 679 -25.48 21.43 -45.09
N LYS A 680 -26.58 20.74 -44.74
CA LYS A 680 -27.79 21.34 -44.16
C LYS A 680 -27.74 21.42 -42.64
N ASP A 681 -26.75 20.79 -41.98
CA ASP A 681 -26.56 20.95 -40.55
C ASP A 681 -26.11 22.37 -40.23
N SER A 682 -26.76 23.00 -39.24
CA SER A 682 -26.55 24.42 -38.94
C SER A 682 -25.14 24.74 -38.47
N LEU A 683 -24.50 23.86 -37.69
CA LEU A 683 -23.12 24.07 -37.26
C LEU A 683 -22.17 23.87 -38.43
N PHE A 684 -22.34 22.78 -39.20
CA PHE A 684 -21.50 22.50 -40.35
C PHE A 684 -21.54 23.64 -41.38
N ALA A 685 -22.74 24.14 -41.72
CA ALA A 685 -22.92 25.27 -42.63
C ALA A 685 -22.20 26.54 -42.15
N VAL A 686 -22.34 26.89 -40.87
CA VAL A 686 -21.65 28.07 -40.30
C VAL A 686 -20.13 27.92 -40.34
N LEU A 687 -19.60 26.73 -40.04
CA LEU A 687 -18.16 26.47 -40.09
C LEU A 687 -17.64 26.46 -41.52
N ARG A 688 -18.47 26.01 -42.47
CA ARG A 688 -18.18 26.02 -43.89
C ARG A 688 -18.06 27.44 -44.43
N ASP A 689 -19.00 28.32 -44.10
CA ASP A 689 -18.99 29.73 -44.50
C ASP A 689 -17.78 30.49 -43.94
N LYS A 690 -17.26 30.06 -42.79
CA LYS A 690 -16.03 30.59 -42.17
C LYS A 690 -14.73 30.04 -42.80
N GLY A 691 -14.81 29.18 -43.81
CA GLY A 691 -13.65 28.54 -44.43
C GLY A 691 -12.95 27.51 -43.54
N LEU A 692 -13.61 27.02 -42.49
CA LEU A 692 -13.04 26.06 -41.53
C LEU A 692 -13.32 24.61 -41.91
N VAL A 693 -14.03 24.36 -43.01
CA VAL A 693 -14.34 23.03 -43.51
C VAL A 693 -13.70 22.87 -44.88
N VAL A 694 -12.95 21.79 -45.09
CA VAL A 694 -12.47 21.36 -46.42
C VAL A 694 -13.09 20.01 -46.77
N VAL A 695 -13.55 19.89 -48.01
CA VAL A 695 -14.13 18.67 -48.56
C VAL A 695 -13.45 18.29 -49.88
N PRO A 696 -13.53 17.03 -50.33
CA PRO A 696 -12.78 16.51 -51.48
C PRO A 696 -12.97 17.25 -52.81
N THR A 697 -14.07 17.99 -52.96
CA THR A 697 -14.43 18.72 -54.19
C THR A 697 -14.03 20.21 -54.18
N ASP A 698 -13.33 20.68 -53.15
CA ASP A 698 -12.99 22.10 -53.00
C ASP A 698 -11.76 22.56 -53.76
N ALA A 699 -10.92 21.60 -54.15
CA ALA A 699 -9.62 21.87 -54.73
C ALA A 699 -9.48 21.18 -56.09
N SER A 700 -8.77 21.84 -56.99
CA SER A 700 -8.47 21.30 -58.31
C SER A 700 -7.17 20.51 -58.33
N SER A 701 -6.23 20.76 -57.40
CA SER A 701 -4.97 20.02 -57.31
C SER A 701 -4.68 19.52 -55.87
N PRO A 702 -3.79 18.53 -55.70
CA PRO A 702 -3.34 18.08 -54.39
C PRO A 702 -2.71 19.19 -53.55
N GLU A 703 -1.97 20.10 -54.16
CA GLU A 703 -1.29 21.21 -53.48
C GLU A 703 -2.31 22.20 -52.92
N GLU A 704 -3.28 22.61 -53.74
CA GLU A 704 -4.38 23.49 -53.31
C GLU A 704 -5.20 22.83 -52.19
N TYR A 705 -5.43 21.52 -52.28
CA TYR A 705 -6.13 20.78 -51.24
C TYR A 705 -5.37 20.80 -49.92
N LEU A 706 -4.06 20.51 -49.95
CA LEU A 706 -3.20 20.55 -48.76
C LEU A 706 -3.12 21.94 -48.14
N GLU A 707 -3.13 23.00 -48.96
CA GLU A 707 -3.19 24.38 -48.47
C GLU A 707 -4.49 24.65 -47.70
N ARG A 708 -5.64 24.26 -48.27
CA ARG A 708 -6.95 24.38 -47.59
C ARG A 708 -7.05 23.50 -46.33
N VAL A 709 -6.41 22.32 -46.33
CA VAL A 709 -6.31 21.45 -45.15
C VAL A 709 -5.55 22.13 -44.01
N ARG A 710 -4.54 22.98 -44.30
CA ARG A 710 -3.80 23.71 -43.26
C ARG A 710 -4.70 24.68 -42.50
N SER A 711 -5.57 25.41 -43.20
CA SER A 711 -6.50 26.38 -42.60
C SER A 711 -7.80 25.76 -42.07
N ALA A 712 -8.19 24.58 -42.55
CA ALA A 712 -9.43 23.93 -42.12
C ALA A 712 -9.33 23.31 -40.72
N ARG A 713 -10.45 23.29 -39.99
CA ARG A 713 -10.61 22.58 -38.72
C ARG A 713 -11.43 21.30 -38.87
N ILE A 714 -12.24 21.17 -39.92
CA ILE A 714 -12.98 19.97 -40.27
C ILE A 714 -12.54 19.53 -41.66
N ILE A 715 -12.05 18.30 -41.76
CA ILE A 715 -11.47 17.76 -42.99
C ILE A 715 -12.26 16.52 -43.37
N VAL A 716 -13.00 16.60 -44.47
CA VAL A 716 -13.71 15.45 -45.03
C VAL A 716 -12.82 14.81 -46.10
N LEU A 717 -12.56 13.52 -45.95
CA LEU A 717 -11.75 12.71 -46.85
C LEU A 717 -12.64 11.72 -47.59
N ALA A 718 -12.34 11.49 -48.87
CA ALA A 718 -12.96 10.42 -49.66
C ALA A 718 -11.86 9.60 -50.32
N GLU A 719 -11.91 8.28 -50.17
CA GLU A 719 -10.94 7.36 -50.77
C GLU A 719 -11.65 6.13 -51.34
N GLY A 720 -11.37 5.83 -52.61
CA GLY A 720 -11.69 4.55 -53.22
C GLY A 720 -10.58 3.54 -52.91
N ARG A 721 -10.90 2.46 -52.22
CA ARG A 721 -9.95 1.39 -51.89
C ARG A 721 -10.17 0.18 -52.78
N LYS A 722 -9.06 -0.54 -53.01
CA LYS A 722 -9.11 -1.88 -53.64
C LYS A 722 -9.97 -2.81 -52.79
N VAL A 723 -10.40 -3.90 -53.40
CA VAL A 723 -11.31 -4.92 -52.84
C VAL A 723 -11.17 -5.12 -51.33
N ASP A 724 -12.29 -5.11 -50.63
CA ASP A 724 -12.34 -5.47 -49.21
C ASP A 724 -12.04 -6.97 -49.04
N MET A 725 -10.84 -7.30 -48.57
CA MET A 725 -10.42 -8.70 -48.33
C MET A 725 -10.99 -9.30 -47.05
N THR A 726 -11.74 -8.54 -46.23
CA THR A 726 -12.36 -9.06 -45.01
C THR A 726 -13.69 -9.77 -45.28
N VAL A 727 -14.28 -9.54 -46.46
CA VAL A 727 -15.47 -10.25 -46.93
C VAL A 727 -15.04 -11.58 -47.54
N ASN A 728 -15.41 -12.69 -46.90
CA ASN A 728 -15.13 -14.03 -47.41
C ASN A 728 -16.38 -14.59 -48.10
N PRO A 729 -16.46 -14.60 -49.45
CA PRO A 729 -17.66 -15.02 -50.17
C PRO A 729 -17.94 -16.51 -49.96
N ARG A 730 -19.20 -16.88 -49.69
CA ARG A 730 -19.62 -18.29 -49.65
C ARG A 730 -19.95 -18.74 -51.08
N VAL A 731 -19.14 -19.66 -51.61
CA VAL A 731 -19.36 -20.26 -52.93
C VAL A 731 -20.14 -21.56 -52.77
N ARG A 732 -21.46 -21.52 -53.01
CA ARG A 732 -22.27 -22.71 -53.26
C ARG A 732 -23.19 -22.42 -54.45
N GLY A 733 -23.33 -23.38 -55.35
CA GLY A 733 -24.13 -23.24 -56.57
C GLY A 733 -25.60 -22.88 -56.29
N TYR A 734 -26.35 -22.52 -57.34
CA TYR A 734 -27.75 -22.05 -57.37
C TYR A 734 -28.72 -22.66 -56.34
N VAL A 735 -28.61 -22.29 -55.06
CA VAL A 735 -29.53 -22.77 -54.00
C VAL A 735 -30.30 -21.62 -53.36
N GLY A 736 -29.89 -20.37 -53.53
CA GLY A 736 -30.73 -19.20 -53.24
C GLY A 736 -30.69 -18.77 -51.77
N ASP A 737 -29.59 -19.07 -51.09
CA ASP A 737 -29.35 -18.64 -49.71
C ASP A 737 -28.85 -17.19 -49.65
N ASP A 738 -28.90 -16.63 -48.44
CA ASP A 738 -28.72 -15.20 -48.17
C ASP A 738 -27.28 -14.68 -48.42
N ASP A 739 -26.27 -15.57 -48.52
CA ASP A 739 -24.84 -15.26 -48.61
C ASP A 739 -24.15 -15.79 -49.90
N ASP A 740 -24.91 -16.27 -50.89
CA ASP A 740 -24.35 -16.96 -52.07
C ASP A 740 -23.62 -16.00 -53.03
N TYR A 741 -22.36 -16.32 -53.37
CA TYR A 741 -21.63 -15.76 -54.51
C TYR A 741 -21.51 -16.81 -55.63
N TYR A 742 -21.75 -16.39 -56.87
CA TYR A 742 -21.62 -17.26 -58.04
C TYR A 742 -20.24 -17.05 -58.69
N ASP A 743 -19.35 -18.03 -58.58
CA ASP A 743 -18.00 -18.01 -59.17
C ASP A 743 -17.98 -17.84 -60.70
N LEU A 744 -19.10 -18.12 -61.37
CA LEU A 744 -19.22 -18.09 -62.84
C LEU A 744 -19.83 -16.78 -63.40
N ASP A 745 -20.30 -15.86 -62.55
CA ASP A 745 -20.84 -14.58 -63.00
C ASP A 745 -19.82 -13.46 -62.73
N ALA A 746 -19.08 -13.06 -63.77
CA ALA A 746 -18.44 -11.75 -63.80
C ALA A 746 -19.50 -10.65 -63.55
N VAL A 747 -19.14 -9.54 -62.91
CA VAL A 747 -20.15 -8.52 -62.54
C VAL A 747 -20.79 -7.94 -63.80
N ARG A 748 -22.08 -8.20 -64.02
CA ARG A 748 -22.88 -7.67 -65.16
C ARG A 748 -23.74 -6.53 -64.67
N ARG A 749 -23.11 -5.36 -64.59
CA ARG A 749 -23.62 -4.19 -63.85
C ARG A 749 -24.79 -3.53 -64.55
N VAL A 750 -24.69 -3.47 -65.87
CA VAL A 750 -25.71 -3.06 -66.83
C VAL A 750 -25.50 -4.00 -68.01
N ASP A 751 -26.51 -4.82 -68.34
CA ASP A 751 -26.52 -5.72 -69.51
C ASP A 751 -27.53 -5.20 -70.53
#